data_AF-A0A7J0ADH5-F1
#
_entry.id   AF-A0A7J0ADH5-F1
#
_cell.length_a   1.000
_cell.length_b   1.000
_cell.length_c   1.000
_cell.angle_alpha   90.00
_cell.angle_beta   90.00
_cell.angle_gamma   90.00
#
_symmetry.space_group_name_H-M   'P 1'
#
loop_
_entity.id
_entity.type
_entity.pdbx_description
1 polymer ?
#
loop_
_entity_poly.entity_id
_entity_poly.type
_entity_poly.pdbx_seq_one_letter_code
_entity_poly.pdbx_strand_id
1 'polypeptide(L)'
;MITATTAKSACLYILITLLFIAKAGAETLIINEVMQSNVDCVFTEHDFPDSWVEIYNSSDRDIAMNGYSLGLTGNPGSAWCIATDDTIKAGDYLLIYCDKEARGLHTDFRLDSGAGSLYLFDPSGNRTDYVYLTKQPAPNVAAGRSKTDGAWGYFATATPGADNPEQTVSEILPEPLFSAPGCVRVKSGPVELVVAAPSQYEDVRLCITTDGREPTVEDAVEGLAWHKKITTSTVVRAKLISDRAISPRSTTHSYIFHPRATTLDIVSIVTDSDYLYGTREGIFADGRDSVKNYQNNWRRPVNIEYYQGRTHRKIMNQLCETRVQGGISRTLPQKSIALYANKRFGEKRFSANLWKDKPDVTEVKSFILRNGGNTFSFERINDQLAQTVIGRNTPNLDWQAHTPAIIYINGYYRGIADVRERSNEDYVEANYNGLEEIDMLENYQELKIGHADGMVALINYYNRPDASLPQLSEMIDVDNFLDMFVIKAFGNDTDFPHNNIVCWRQKEPYAKWRWILKDADRFGIYPYRGEVTSDYCDHIERCTDGSDPNRTRNVALFKFFITDTAARELFIDRMAVYMGDFLQTSYGQSIIDEMAEAIRPEFTDYMQSYLGDGKTAYKNWTYYISQMRNVWWEQRRQSTYMNLRNRFGLGNLFDLVIDHEEQEMTFNGLKLSQPEFHGMYYAGRPMSLVADDMSEWTIETVCGADDVKTHTFYGKSLNITPDSECTRMTVSCRASTGDGPDNGDSYLFEVIDNTVNVWSDGSRIESAEVYSLAGIRLAGIYGNTAESCISLNLPAITTSSRNGRVVLVVITDTTGRRYSKKLRI
;
A
#
# COMPACT_ATOMS: atom_id res chain seq x y z
N MET A 1 16.23 66.57 89.63
CA MET A 1 16.00 67.79 88.85
C MET A 1 15.96 67.44 87.37
N ILE A 2 14.76 67.51 86.79
CA ILE A 2 14.45 68.00 85.44
C ILE A 2 15.08 67.25 84.24
N THR A 3 14.23 66.34 83.70
CA THR A 3 13.86 66.02 82.29
C THR A 3 14.97 65.79 81.24
N ALA A 4 15.14 64.58 80.66
CA ALA A 4 14.27 63.76 79.80
C ALA A 4 14.33 64.09 78.29
N THR A 5 14.94 63.15 77.55
CA THR A 5 14.65 62.69 76.17
C THR A 5 14.82 63.64 74.97
N THR A 6 15.87 63.40 74.17
CA THR A 6 15.76 63.03 72.73
C THR A 6 17.15 62.75 72.15
N ALA A 7 17.46 61.47 71.92
CA ALA A 7 18.61 61.04 71.12
C ALA A 7 18.13 59.92 70.20
N LYS A 8 17.84 60.26 68.94
CA LYS A 8 17.77 59.35 67.77
C LYS A 8 17.45 60.15 66.51
N SER A 9 18.41 60.95 66.06
CA SER A 9 18.36 61.64 64.75
C SER A 9 19.76 61.71 64.16
N ALA A 10 20.28 60.58 63.65
CA ALA A 10 21.50 60.55 62.83
C ALA A 10 21.70 59.27 61.97
N CYS A 11 20.66 58.44 61.76
CA CYS A 11 20.79 57.19 60.97
C CYS A 11 19.61 56.92 60.01
N LEU A 12 18.82 57.93 59.64
CA LEU A 12 17.62 57.75 58.81
C LEU A 12 17.62 58.55 57.50
N TYR A 13 18.80 58.92 56.98
CA TYR A 13 18.92 59.56 55.65
C TYR A 13 19.96 58.91 54.70
N ILE A 14 20.60 57.81 55.10
CA ILE A 14 21.46 56.99 54.22
C ILE A 14 20.82 55.61 53.93
N LEU A 15 19.60 55.36 54.43
CA LEU A 15 18.90 54.07 54.29
C LEU A 15 17.59 54.13 53.48
N ILE A 16 17.33 55.22 52.73
CA ILE A 16 16.12 55.40 51.89
C ILE A 16 16.47 55.86 50.46
N THR A 17 17.70 55.61 50.00
CA THR A 17 18.10 55.75 48.58
C THR A 17 18.75 54.47 48.03
N LEU A 18 18.46 53.34 48.67
CA LEU A 18 18.82 51.98 48.24
C LEU A 18 17.60 51.04 48.30
N LEU A 19 16.45 51.60 47.92
CA LEU A 19 15.21 50.88 47.62
C LEU A 19 14.82 51.14 46.15
N PHE A 20 15.81 51.19 45.25
CA PHE A 20 15.65 50.50 43.99
C PHE A 20 15.96 49.04 44.30
N ILE A 21 14.91 48.28 44.60
CA ILE A 21 14.93 46.84 44.47
C ILE A 21 15.19 46.61 42.98
N ALA A 22 16.46 46.51 42.60
CA ALA A 22 16.83 45.71 41.46
C ALA A 22 16.36 44.31 41.83
N LYS A 23 15.18 43.94 41.33
CA LYS A 23 14.79 42.55 41.22
C LYS A 23 15.64 41.96 40.08
N ALA A 24 16.95 41.94 40.27
CA ALA A 24 17.83 41.07 39.51
C ALA A 24 17.58 39.66 40.06
N GLY A 25 16.49 39.05 39.59
CA GLY A 25 16.41 37.60 39.64
C GLY A 25 17.63 37.08 38.88
N ALA A 26 18.30 36.05 39.40
CA ALA A 26 19.34 35.36 38.65
C ALA A 26 18.68 34.66 37.46
N GLU A 27 18.47 35.38 36.36
CA GLU A 27 18.01 34.80 35.12
C GLU A 27 19.22 34.11 34.46
N THR A 28 19.04 32.83 34.12
CA THR A 28 20.08 31.91 33.63
C THR A 28 19.81 31.55 32.17
N LEU A 29 19.58 30.27 31.86
CA LEU A 29 19.03 29.85 30.57
C LEU A 29 17.50 29.88 30.61
N ILE A 30 16.88 30.38 29.55
CA ILE A 30 15.42 30.46 29.43
C ILE A 30 14.96 29.94 28.06
N ILE A 31 13.75 29.40 27.99
CA ILE A 31 13.10 28.96 26.74
C ILE A 31 12.56 30.19 25.97
N ASN A 32 13.27 30.69 24.97
CA ASN A 32 12.98 32.00 24.37
C ASN A 32 11.85 31.98 23.33
N GLU A 33 11.88 30.99 22.43
CA GLU A 33 10.95 30.86 21.30
C GLU A 33 10.73 29.37 20.99
N VAL A 34 9.54 29.01 20.52
CA VAL A 34 9.17 27.65 20.12
C VAL A 34 8.38 27.65 18.81
N MET A 35 8.66 26.67 17.96
CA MET A 35 7.86 26.37 16.78
C MET A 35 7.49 24.89 16.77
N GLN A 36 6.20 24.58 16.88
CA GLN A 36 5.65 23.22 16.91
C GLN A 36 5.44 22.63 15.52
N SER A 37 5.53 23.45 14.47
CA SER A 37 5.51 22.99 13.09
C SER A 37 6.44 23.84 12.22
N ASN A 38 7.65 23.33 12.01
CA ASN A 38 8.60 23.88 11.08
C ASN A 38 8.42 23.19 9.73
N VAL A 39 7.95 23.95 8.74
CA VAL A 39 7.87 23.50 7.36
C VAL A 39 9.17 23.80 6.63
N ASP A 40 9.58 25.07 6.67
CA ASP A 40 10.76 25.58 5.96
C ASP A 40 11.35 26.85 6.60
N CYS A 41 11.05 27.11 7.87
CA CYS A 41 11.60 28.26 8.59
C CYS A 41 13.08 28.04 8.96
N VAL A 42 13.42 26.86 9.45
CA VAL A 42 14.78 26.46 9.82
C VAL A 42 15.19 25.24 9.00
N PHE A 43 16.33 25.34 8.32
CA PHE A 43 16.98 24.25 7.57
C PHE A 43 18.33 23.96 8.22
N THR A 44 18.57 22.71 8.59
CA THR A 44 19.80 22.26 9.23
C THR A 44 20.18 20.88 8.72
N GLU A 45 21.48 20.60 8.63
CA GLU A 45 21.99 19.26 8.32
C GLU A 45 21.29 18.55 7.12
N HIS A 46 20.99 19.31 6.07
CA HIS A 46 20.32 18.86 4.84
C HIS A 46 18.81 18.55 4.94
N ASP A 47 18.15 18.84 6.07
CA ASP A 47 16.70 18.66 6.23
C ASP A 47 16.00 19.78 7.02
N PHE A 48 14.67 19.71 7.06
CA PHE A 48 13.81 20.57 7.86
C PHE A 48 13.32 19.80 9.10
N PRO A 49 13.80 20.13 10.32
CA PRO A 49 13.35 19.46 11.52
C PRO A 49 11.84 19.66 11.71
N ASP A 50 11.16 18.72 12.38
CA ASP A 50 9.71 18.76 12.59
C ASP A 50 9.27 20.01 13.38
N SER A 51 10.04 20.34 14.41
CA SER A 51 9.82 21.45 15.34
C SER A 51 11.15 21.91 15.95
N TRP A 52 11.17 23.04 16.64
CA TRP A 52 12.38 23.52 17.33
C TRP A 52 12.03 24.36 18.56
N VAL A 53 12.99 24.43 19.48
CA VAL A 53 13.00 25.35 20.62
C VAL A 53 14.29 26.15 20.61
N GLU A 54 14.18 27.43 20.94
CA GLU A 54 15.32 28.30 21.18
C GLU A 54 15.54 28.51 22.68
N ILE A 55 16.80 28.39 23.09
CA ILE A 55 17.24 28.69 24.46
C ILE A 55 18.05 29.98 24.42
N TYR A 56 17.71 30.93 25.28
CA TYR A 56 18.43 32.19 25.46
C TYR A 56 19.23 32.19 26.76
N ASN A 57 20.47 32.66 26.70
CA ASN A 57 21.30 32.90 27.89
C ASN A 57 21.16 34.36 28.33
N SER A 58 20.32 34.62 29.32
CA SER A 58 20.10 35.97 29.87
C SER A 58 21.14 36.39 30.92
N SER A 59 22.14 35.54 31.18
CA SER A 59 23.21 35.84 32.13
C SER A 59 24.37 36.65 31.51
N ASP A 60 25.30 37.09 32.35
CA ASP A 60 26.50 37.84 31.98
C ASP A 60 27.74 36.96 31.70
N ARG A 61 27.54 35.63 31.63
CA ARG A 61 28.61 34.65 31.38
C ARG A 61 28.21 33.59 30.37
N ASP A 62 29.21 33.00 29.74
CA ASP A 62 29.03 31.88 28.83
C ASP A 62 28.58 30.63 29.59
N ILE A 63 27.62 29.88 29.03
CA ILE A 63 27.06 28.67 29.63
C ILE A 63 27.28 27.48 28.70
N ALA A 64 28.03 26.49 29.18
CA ALA A 64 28.20 25.21 28.49
C ALA A 64 26.93 24.37 28.60
N MET A 65 26.47 23.81 27.48
CA MET A 65 25.18 23.13 27.41
C MET A 65 25.22 21.65 27.80
N ASN A 66 26.41 21.06 27.90
CA ASN A 66 26.56 19.67 28.27
C ASN A 66 25.91 19.36 29.63
N GLY A 67 25.03 18.37 29.67
CA GLY A 67 24.34 17.93 30.89
C GLY A 67 23.05 18.67 31.22
N TYR A 68 22.73 19.78 30.53
CA TYR A 68 21.36 20.32 30.56
C TYR A 68 20.40 19.33 29.89
N SER A 69 19.11 19.42 30.19
CA SER A 69 18.12 18.52 29.59
C SER A 69 16.78 19.19 29.32
N LEU A 70 16.08 18.68 28.30
CA LEU A 70 14.74 19.10 27.91
C LEU A 70 13.74 17.95 28.07
N GLY A 71 12.56 18.24 28.61
CA GLY A 71 11.53 17.22 28.81
C GLY A 71 10.13 17.73 28.55
N LEU A 72 9.24 16.82 28.15
CA LEU A 72 7.81 17.10 27.99
C LEU A 72 7.02 16.92 29.31
N THR A 73 7.71 16.57 30.40
CA THR A 73 7.14 16.43 31.74
C THR A 73 8.02 17.12 32.77
N GLY A 74 7.45 17.40 33.94
CA GLY A 74 8.20 17.98 35.07
C GLY A 74 9.19 17.00 35.74
N ASN A 75 9.38 15.79 35.21
CA ASN A 75 10.31 14.80 35.74
C ASN A 75 11.65 14.83 34.97
N PRO A 76 12.74 15.34 35.58
CA PRO A 76 14.06 15.38 34.92
C PRO A 76 14.60 14.00 34.56
N GLY A 77 14.22 12.94 35.29
CA GLY A 77 14.64 11.56 34.98
C GLY A 77 14.05 11.00 33.67
N SER A 78 13.11 11.72 33.05
CA SER A 78 12.53 11.41 31.74
C SER A 78 12.92 12.42 30.65
N ALA A 79 13.75 13.41 30.98
CA ALA A 79 14.18 14.45 30.05
C ALA A 79 15.33 13.94 29.17
N TRP A 80 15.34 14.39 27.92
CA TRP A 80 16.43 14.15 26.98
C TRP A 80 17.63 15.02 27.37
N CYS A 81 18.77 14.38 27.59
CA CYS A 81 20.00 15.07 27.96
C CYS A 81 20.69 15.65 26.73
N ILE A 82 21.04 16.93 26.80
CA ILE A 82 21.85 17.62 25.81
C ILE A 82 23.30 17.14 25.98
N ALA A 83 23.81 16.47 24.96
CA ALA A 83 25.16 15.94 24.91
C ALA A 83 25.93 16.60 23.76
N THR A 84 26.44 17.81 24.02
CA THR A 84 27.22 18.62 23.07
C THR A 84 28.29 19.41 23.81
N ASP A 85 29.33 19.81 23.08
CA ASP A 85 30.36 20.76 23.56
C ASP A 85 29.96 22.23 23.31
N ASP A 86 28.76 22.47 22.77
CA ASP A 86 28.26 23.83 22.51
C ASP A 86 28.14 24.66 23.79
N THR A 87 28.44 25.95 23.62
CA THR A 87 28.38 26.96 24.67
C THR A 87 27.57 28.14 24.16
N ILE A 88 26.56 28.54 24.92
CA ILE A 88 25.78 29.75 24.63
C ILE A 88 26.48 30.93 25.29
N LYS A 89 26.95 31.90 24.51
CA LYS A 89 27.60 33.09 25.08
C LYS A 89 26.59 33.92 25.88
N ALA A 90 27.10 34.78 26.76
CA ALA A 90 26.27 35.77 27.44
C ALA A 90 25.44 36.57 26.42
N GLY A 91 24.11 36.54 26.55
CA GLY A 91 23.20 37.23 25.63
C GLY A 91 23.01 36.58 24.25
N ASP A 92 23.49 35.35 24.03
CA ASP A 92 23.31 34.59 22.79
C ASP A 92 22.18 33.54 22.90
N TYR A 93 21.87 32.93 21.75
CA TYR A 93 20.81 31.95 21.57
C TYR A 93 21.34 30.59 21.09
N LEU A 94 20.61 29.52 21.36
CA LEU A 94 20.84 28.19 20.79
C LEU A 94 19.54 27.56 20.34
N LEU A 95 19.51 27.09 19.09
CA LEU A 95 18.41 26.27 18.57
C LEU A 95 18.64 24.81 18.90
N ILE A 96 17.60 24.16 19.40
CA ILE A 96 17.52 22.72 19.62
C ILE A 96 16.36 22.20 18.77
N TYR A 97 16.65 21.18 17.98
CA TYR A 97 15.73 20.60 16.99
C TYR A 97 14.93 19.46 17.63
N CYS A 98 13.62 19.45 17.42
CA CYS A 98 12.70 18.51 18.05
C CYS A 98 12.06 17.61 16.99
N ASP A 99 12.75 16.53 16.62
CA ASP A 99 12.43 15.68 15.46
C ASP A 99 12.67 14.17 15.66
N LYS A 100 12.94 13.72 16.89
CA LYS A 100 13.18 12.32 17.28
C LYS A 100 14.47 11.70 16.77
N GLU A 101 15.45 12.48 16.30
CA GLU A 101 16.74 11.90 15.87
C GLU A 101 17.67 11.56 17.05
N ALA A 102 17.46 12.14 18.24
CA ALA A 102 18.16 11.80 19.48
C ALA A 102 19.71 11.87 19.40
N ARG A 103 20.25 12.92 18.76
CA ARG A 103 21.71 13.10 18.55
C ARG A 103 22.08 14.58 18.58
N GLY A 104 23.22 14.93 19.19
CA GLY A 104 23.70 16.32 19.21
C GLY A 104 22.66 17.30 19.76
N LEU A 105 22.17 18.21 18.91
CA LEU A 105 21.09 19.17 19.22
C LEU A 105 19.69 18.70 18.79
N HIS A 106 19.53 17.42 18.40
CA HIS A 106 18.25 16.83 18.03
C HIS A 106 17.68 15.98 19.17
N THR A 107 16.48 16.31 19.65
CA THR A 107 15.82 15.60 20.75
C THR A 107 15.29 14.23 20.32
N ASP A 108 14.94 13.37 21.29
CA ASP A 108 14.26 12.09 21.08
C ASP A 108 12.72 12.21 20.99
N PHE A 109 12.21 13.44 21.03
CA PHE A 109 10.80 13.77 20.91
C PHE A 109 10.56 14.85 19.86
N ARG A 110 9.29 15.20 19.65
CA ARG A 110 8.88 16.37 18.87
C ARG A 110 7.93 17.21 19.69
N LEU A 111 7.79 18.50 19.37
CA LEU A 111 6.79 19.36 20.01
C LEU A 111 5.44 19.16 19.32
N ASP A 112 4.55 18.40 19.94
CA ASP A 112 3.22 18.15 19.39
C ASP A 112 2.32 19.39 19.52
N SER A 113 1.64 19.73 18.41
CA SER A 113 0.75 20.88 18.32
C SER A 113 -0.38 20.86 19.39
N GLY A 114 -0.29 21.78 20.34
CA GLY A 114 -1.32 22.09 21.34
C GLY A 114 -1.39 21.16 22.54
N ALA A 115 -0.33 20.42 22.83
CA ALA A 115 -0.30 19.48 23.95
C ALA A 115 0.94 19.66 24.85
N GLY A 116 0.70 19.65 26.16
CA GLY A 116 1.76 19.49 27.16
C GLY A 116 2.52 20.76 27.52
N SER A 117 3.75 20.57 27.98
CA SER A 117 4.64 21.64 28.40
C SER A 117 6.07 21.23 28.08
N LEU A 118 6.92 22.20 27.80
CA LEU A 118 8.35 21.98 27.62
C LEU A 118 9.08 22.49 28.87
N TYR A 119 9.94 21.66 29.43
CA TYR A 119 10.73 21.94 30.63
C TYR A 119 12.22 21.95 30.29
N LEU A 120 12.96 22.89 30.85
CA LEU A 120 14.42 22.96 30.82
C LEU A 120 14.97 22.69 32.22
N PHE A 121 15.93 21.77 32.33
CA PHE A 121 16.58 21.42 33.59
C PHE A 121 18.09 21.63 33.52
N ASP A 122 18.67 22.03 34.65
CA ASP A 122 20.12 22.12 34.85
C ASP A 122 20.76 20.72 35.05
N PRO A 123 22.10 20.61 35.02
CA PRO A 123 22.79 19.33 35.22
C PRO A 123 22.57 18.67 36.60
N SER A 124 22.02 19.40 37.57
CA SER A 124 21.64 18.85 38.89
C SER A 124 20.18 18.37 38.92
N GLY A 125 19.45 18.50 37.80
CA GLY A 125 18.04 18.14 37.68
C GLY A 125 17.06 19.20 38.19
N ASN A 126 17.53 20.41 38.53
CA ASN A 126 16.62 21.49 38.91
C ASN A 126 16.03 22.13 37.67
N ARG A 127 14.72 22.41 37.70
CA ARG A 127 14.05 23.11 36.60
C ARG A 127 14.52 24.56 36.52
N THR A 128 15.13 24.91 35.40
CA THR A 128 15.56 26.27 35.07
C THR A 128 14.40 27.10 34.53
N ASP A 129 13.60 26.52 33.62
CA ASP A 129 12.46 27.20 33.00
C ASP A 129 11.41 26.19 32.47
N TYR A 130 10.21 26.68 32.15
CA TYR A 130 9.20 25.90 31.43
C TYR A 130 8.19 26.78 30.68
N VAL A 131 7.54 26.20 29.67
CA VAL A 131 6.45 26.84 28.92
C VAL A 131 5.30 25.86 28.66
N TYR A 132 4.06 26.34 28.77
CA TYR A 132 2.88 25.61 28.32
C TYR A 132 2.74 25.73 26.79
N LEU A 133 2.65 24.61 26.09
CA LEU A 133 2.55 24.60 24.63
C LEU A 133 1.10 24.78 24.19
N THR A 134 0.75 25.97 23.71
CA THR A 134 -0.55 26.24 23.08
C THR A 134 -0.53 25.85 21.61
N LYS A 135 -1.68 25.45 21.05
CA LYS A 135 -1.78 25.10 19.63
C LYS A 135 -1.46 26.34 18.78
N GLN A 136 -0.37 26.28 18.02
CA GLN A 136 -0.04 27.33 17.05
C GLN A 136 -1.11 27.41 15.95
N PRO A 137 -1.47 28.62 15.50
CA PRO A 137 -2.60 28.82 14.60
C PRO A 137 -2.36 28.32 13.17
N ALA A 138 -1.09 28.21 12.75
CA ALA A 138 -0.69 27.70 11.45
C ALA A 138 0.77 27.16 11.49
N PRO A 139 1.20 26.36 10.51
CA PRO A 139 2.60 26.00 10.34
C PRO A 139 3.50 27.24 10.15
N ASN A 140 4.80 27.13 10.50
CA ASN A 140 5.79 28.21 10.50
C ASN A 140 5.46 29.42 11.39
N VAL A 141 4.48 29.32 12.29
CA VAL A 141 4.21 30.38 13.28
C VAL A 141 4.92 30.03 14.58
N ALA A 142 5.82 30.89 15.04
CA ALA A 142 6.47 30.72 16.32
C ALA A 142 5.71 31.43 17.45
N ALA A 143 5.89 30.94 18.67
CA ALA A 143 5.51 31.63 19.89
C ALA A 143 6.77 31.89 20.71
N GLY A 144 6.90 33.05 21.32
CA GLY A 144 8.08 33.42 22.09
C GLY A 144 7.80 34.51 23.11
N ARG A 145 8.82 34.84 23.89
CA ARG A 145 8.78 35.94 24.86
C ARG A 145 9.02 37.28 24.18
N SER A 146 8.14 38.25 24.39
CA SER A 146 8.38 39.64 24.00
C SER A 146 9.67 40.16 24.63
N LYS A 147 10.48 40.87 23.86
CA LYS A 147 11.69 41.54 24.35
C LYS A 147 11.39 42.65 25.37
N THR A 148 10.18 43.19 25.38
CA THR A 148 9.80 44.33 26.23
C THR A 148 9.51 43.92 27.67
N ASP A 149 8.68 42.89 27.86
CA ASP A 149 8.13 42.51 29.16
C ASP A 149 8.22 41.00 29.45
N GLY A 150 8.78 40.21 28.52
CA GLY A 150 8.88 38.75 28.63
C GLY A 150 7.55 38.01 28.46
N ALA A 151 6.47 38.69 28.06
CA ALA A 151 5.17 38.07 27.86
C ALA A 151 5.19 37.11 26.66
N TRP A 152 4.55 35.95 26.82
CA TRP A 152 4.41 34.98 25.75
C TRP A 152 3.34 35.38 24.74
N GLY A 153 3.64 35.28 23.46
CA GLY A 153 2.67 35.42 22.38
C GLY A 153 3.24 34.99 21.03
N TYR A 154 2.49 35.19 19.95
CA TYR A 154 2.94 34.87 18.60
C TYR A 154 3.69 36.03 17.97
N PHE A 155 4.57 35.72 17.02
CA PHE A 155 5.26 36.73 16.23
C PHE A 155 4.73 36.76 14.80
N ALA A 156 4.72 37.96 14.19
CA ALA A 156 4.40 38.12 12.77
C ALA A 156 5.44 37.41 11.88
N THR A 157 6.69 37.34 12.35
CA THR A 157 7.79 36.60 11.73
C THR A 157 8.61 35.94 12.84
N ALA A 158 8.91 34.64 12.69
CA ALA A 158 9.73 33.91 13.64
C ALA A 158 11.18 34.44 13.64
N THR A 159 11.87 34.35 14.77
CA THR A 159 13.20 34.96 15.00
C THR A 159 14.29 33.97 15.42
N PRO A 160 14.42 32.79 14.77
CA PRO A 160 15.41 31.80 15.17
C PRO A 160 16.84 32.35 15.08
N GLY A 161 17.55 32.29 16.20
CA GLY A 161 18.91 32.79 16.40
C GLY A 161 19.02 34.31 16.55
N ALA A 162 17.92 35.02 16.78
CA ALA A 162 17.88 36.48 16.81
C ALA A 162 16.98 37.04 17.94
N ASP A 163 17.05 38.36 18.13
CA ASP A 163 16.18 39.06 19.07
C ASP A 163 14.69 38.88 18.72
N ASN A 164 13.90 38.44 19.70
CA ASN A 164 12.44 38.45 19.59
C ASN A 164 11.88 39.88 19.41
N PRO A 165 10.73 40.04 18.74
CA PRO A 165 10.06 41.33 18.63
C PRO A 165 9.62 41.93 19.98
N GLU A 166 9.49 43.25 20.04
CA GLU A 166 8.91 43.96 21.19
C GLU A 166 7.42 43.68 21.38
N GLN A 167 6.70 43.33 20.30
CA GLN A 167 5.25 43.15 20.29
C GLN A 167 4.87 41.75 19.84
N THR A 168 3.89 41.16 20.52
CA THR A 168 3.22 39.93 20.11
C THR A 168 1.98 40.26 19.29
N VAL A 169 1.62 39.37 18.37
CA VAL A 169 0.43 39.49 17.51
C VAL A 169 -0.57 38.37 17.82
N SER A 170 -1.85 38.64 17.56
CA SER A 170 -2.93 37.67 17.76
C SER A 170 -3.89 37.53 16.57
N GLU A 171 -3.91 38.54 15.69
CA GLU A 171 -4.71 38.50 14.48
C GLU A 171 -4.11 37.54 13.45
N ILE A 172 -4.94 36.73 12.81
CA ILE A 172 -4.52 35.79 11.75
C ILE A 172 -5.10 36.30 10.44
N LEU A 173 -4.23 36.58 9.47
CA LEU A 173 -4.67 37.01 8.15
C LEU A 173 -5.39 35.88 7.41
N PRO A 174 -6.45 36.20 6.63
CA PRO A 174 -7.17 35.20 5.85
C PRO A 174 -6.41 34.83 4.58
N GLU A 175 -6.91 33.80 3.90
CA GLU A 175 -6.51 33.47 2.53
C GLU A 175 -6.88 34.59 1.54
N PRO A 176 -6.03 34.88 0.53
CA PRO A 176 -6.42 35.73 -0.60
C PRO A 176 -7.58 35.15 -1.41
N LEU A 177 -8.38 36.04 -2.00
CA LEU A 177 -9.53 35.68 -2.83
C LEU A 177 -9.10 35.45 -4.28
N PHE A 178 -9.23 34.22 -4.76
CA PHE A 178 -9.02 33.88 -6.17
C PHE A 178 -10.35 33.91 -6.94
N SER A 179 -10.40 34.60 -8.08
CA SER A 179 -11.60 34.67 -8.92
C SER A 179 -11.95 33.35 -9.63
N ALA A 180 -11.00 32.42 -9.68
CA ALA A 180 -11.19 31.08 -10.23
C ALA A 180 -10.28 30.06 -9.52
N PRO A 181 -10.79 28.86 -9.19
CA PRO A 181 -9.95 27.81 -8.62
C PRO A 181 -8.94 27.29 -9.65
N GLY A 182 -7.88 26.63 -9.17
CA GLY A 182 -7.00 25.81 -10.01
C GLY A 182 -7.79 24.82 -10.88
N CYS A 183 -7.39 24.66 -12.12
CA CYS A 183 -8.11 23.87 -13.12
C CYS A 183 -7.17 23.27 -14.19
N VAL A 184 -7.66 22.20 -14.84
CA VAL A 184 -7.05 21.65 -16.04
C VAL A 184 -7.82 22.14 -17.26
N ARG A 185 -7.09 22.61 -18.25
CA ARG A 185 -7.55 23.16 -19.52
C ARG A 185 -7.02 22.31 -20.67
N VAL A 186 -7.92 21.68 -21.40
CA VAL A 186 -7.60 20.93 -22.62
C VAL A 186 -8.12 21.71 -23.82
N LYS A 187 -7.21 22.16 -24.71
CA LYS A 187 -7.55 22.89 -25.95
C LYS A 187 -8.56 24.04 -25.74
N SER A 188 -8.43 24.80 -24.65
CA SER A 188 -9.36 25.88 -24.29
C SER A 188 -8.68 27.26 -24.30
N GLY A 189 -9.50 28.32 -24.21
CA GLY A 189 -9.04 29.69 -24.09
C GLY A 189 -8.33 30.00 -22.76
N PRO A 190 -7.83 31.25 -22.61
CA PRO A 190 -7.12 31.71 -21.42
C PRO A 190 -8.00 31.68 -20.16
N VAL A 191 -7.36 31.70 -18.99
CA VAL A 191 -8.00 32.00 -17.70
C VAL A 191 -7.68 33.45 -17.34
N GLU A 192 -8.71 34.29 -17.20
CA GLU A 192 -8.58 35.63 -16.64
C GLU A 192 -8.68 35.51 -15.12
N LEU A 193 -7.54 35.64 -14.44
CA LEU A 193 -7.42 35.49 -13.00
C LEU A 193 -7.31 36.85 -12.32
N VAL A 194 -8.08 37.00 -11.23
CA VAL A 194 -7.90 38.07 -10.25
C VAL A 194 -7.62 37.41 -8.90
N VAL A 195 -6.54 37.83 -8.24
CA VAL A 195 -6.23 37.47 -6.85
C VAL A 195 -6.28 38.75 -6.04
N ALA A 196 -7.05 38.80 -4.96
CA ALA A 196 -7.23 40.02 -4.18
C ALA A 196 -7.19 39.77 -2.66
N ALA A 197 -6.79 40.79 -1.90
CA ALA A 197 -7.02 40.79 -0.46
C ALA A 197 -8.53 40.98 -0.17
N PRO A 198 -9.10 40.32 0.85
CA PRO A 198 -10.46 40.61 1.27
C PRO A 198 -10.60 42.09 1.69
N SER A 199 -11.71 42.72 1.32
CA SER A 199 -11.89 44.19 1.41
C SER A 199 -11.74 44.77 2.82
N GLN A 200 -11.89 43.96 3.86
CA GLN A 200 -11.72 44.38 5.26
C GLN A 200 -10.24 44.51 5.71
N TYR A 201 -9.28 44.10 4.87
CA TYR A 201 -7.84 44.19 5.16
C TYR A 201 -7.18 45.21 4.21
N GLU A 202 -7.03 46.45 4.70
CA GLU A 202 -6.43 47.55 3.92
C GLU A 202 -4.93 47.75 4.21
N ASP A 203 -4.46 47.34 5.40
CA ASP A 203 -3.06 47.48 5.86
C ASP A 203 -2.30 46.14 5.75
N VAL A 204 -2.33 45.55 4.55
CA VAL A 204 -1.65 44.29 4.23
C VAL A 204 -0.94 44.37 2.89
N ARG A 205 0.05 43.50 2.68
CA ARG A 205 0.70 43.29 1.39
C ARG A 205 0.20 42.00 0.77
N LEU A 206 -0.41 42.08 -0.42
CA LEU A 206 -0.71 40.90 -1.23
C LEU A 206 0.57 40.45 -1.94
N CYS A 207 1.09 39.28 -1.57
CA CYS A 207 2.35 38.75 -2.10
C CYS A 207 2.07 37.52 -2.96
N ILE A 208 2.62 37.48 -4.18
CA ILE A 208 2.30 36.46 -5.18
C ILE A 208 3.57 35.95 -5.86
N THR A 209 3.72 34.63 -5.95
CA THR A 209 4.75 33.97 -6.76
C THR A 209 4.11 33.06 -7.81
N THR A 210 4.83 32.87 -8.93
CA THR A 210 4.44 31.94 -10.00
C THR A 210 5.52 30.92 -10.34
N ASP A 211 6.57 30.85 -9.54
CA ASP A 211 7.74 29.97 -9.71
C ASP A 211 7.74 28.77 -8.73
N GLY A 212 6.77 28.74 -7.80
CA GLY A 212 6.56 27.67 -6.83
C GLY A 212 7.09 27.96 -5.43
N ARG A 213 7.93 29.00 -5.26
CA ARG A 213 8.46 29.45 -3.96
C ARG A 213 7.34 29.97 -3.06
N GLU A 214 7.49 29.80 -1.75
CA GLU A 214 6.61 30.48 -0.80
C GLU A 214 6.76 32.01 -0.96
N PRO A 215 5.66 32.77 -1.13
CA PRO A 215 5.74 34.22 -1.27
C PRO A 215 6.37 34.89 -0.04
N THR A 216 7.15 35.92 -0.29
CA THR A 216 7.82 36.76 0.71
C THR A 216 7.35 38.20 0.57
N VAL A 217 7.79 39.10 1.46
CA VAL A 217 7.40 40.52 1.39
C VAL A 217 7.94 41.20 0.12
N GLU A 218 9.02 40.67 -0.42
CA GLU A 218 9.66 41.08 -1.67
C GLU A 218 8.79 40.76 -2.90
N ASP A 219 7.85 39.82 -2.79
CA ASP A 219 6.92 39.42 -3.85
C ASP A 219 5.59 40.21 -3.80
N ALA A 220 5.54 41.32 -3.04
CA ALA A 220 4.36 42.17 -2.93
C ALA A 220 3.97 42.78 -4.29
N VAL A 221 2.71 42.65 -4.67
CA VAL A 221 2.16 43.29 -5.88
C VAL A 221 1.83 44.76 -5.61
N GLU A 222 1.67 45.53 -6.68
CA GLU A 222 1.16 46.90 -6.58
C GLU A 222 -0.34 46.87 -6.22
N GLY A 223 -0.67 47.28 -4.99
CA GLY A 223 -2.04 47.34 -4.48
C GLY A 223 -2.54 46.02 -3.88
N LEU A 224 -3.87 45.91 -3.76
CA LEU A 224 -4.55 44.79 -3.10
C LEU A 224 -5.22 43.81 -4.08
N ALA A 225 -4.96 43.95 -5.37
CA ALA A 225 -5.47 43.06 -6.41
C ALA A 225 -4.44 42.85 -7.52
N TRP A 226 -4.28 41.60 -7.95
CA TRP A 226 -3.40 41.19 -9.04
C TRP A 226 -4.22 40.56 -10.16
N HIS A 227 -4.07 41.10 -11.37
CA HIS A 227 -4.75 40.63 -12.56
C HIS A 227 -3.77 39.91 -13.48
N LYS A 228 -4.11 38.69 -13.89
CA LYS A 228 -3.28 37.91 -14.81
C LYS A 228 -4.12 37.16 -15.82
N LYS A 229 -3.79 37.36 -17.09
CA LYS A 229 -4.23 36.49 -18.18
C LYS A 229 -3.30 35.29 -18.28
N ILE A 230 -3.80 34.10 -17.95
CA ILE A 230 -3.04 32.85 -17.99
C ILE A 230 -3.35 32.12 -19.30
N THR A 231 -2.33 31.91 -20.13
CA THR A 231 -2.42 31.24 -21.45
C THR A 231 -1.63 29.94 -21.54
N THR A 232 -0.77 29.67 -20.55
CA THR A 232 0.06 28.48 -20.46
C THR A 232 0.06 27.97 -19.02
N SER A 233 0.47 26.72 -18.81
CA SER A 233 0.50 26.13 -17.48
C SER A 233 1.24 27.04 -16.49
N THR A 234 0.52 27.52 -15.47
CA THR A 234 1.04 28.48 -14.49
C THR A 234 0.57 28.07 -13.11
N VAL A 235 1.49 28.05 -12.16
CA VAL A 235 1.17 27.93 -10.73
C VAL A 235 1.10 29.32 -10.14
N VAL A 236 0.22 29.53 -9.17
CA VAL A 236 0.06 30.80 -8.46
C VAL A 236 -0.01 30.47 -6.98
N ARG A 237 0.90 31.04 -6.19
CA ARG A 237 0.86 31.02 -4.74
C ARG A 237 0.64 32.45 -4.27
N ALA A 238 -0.30 32.65 -3.36
CA ALA A 238 -0.60 33.96 -2.82
C ALA A 238 -0.82 33.92 -1.31
N LYS A 239 -0.33 34.94 -0.60
CA LYS A 239 -0.71 35.19 0.80
C LYS A 239 -0.72 36.69 1.10
N LEU A 240 -1.31 37.02 2.24
CA LEU A 240 -1.24 38.36 2.82
C LEU A 240 -0.12 38.39 3.86
N ILE A 241 0.65 39.48 3.88
CA ILE A 241 1.72 39.72 4.85
C ILE A 241 1.49 41.06 5.56
N SER A 242 1.63 41.07 6.88
CA SER A 242 1.61 42.26 7.74
C SER A 242 2.64 42.10 8.87
N ASP A 243 3.19 43.22 9.35
CA ASP A 243 4.04 43.26 10.54
C ASP A 243 3.24 43.18 11.86
N ARG A 244 1.91 43.31 11.78
CA ARG A 244 0.99 43.35 12.94
C ARG A 244 0.08 42.13 13.05
N ALA A 245 0.19 41.18 12.14
CA ALA A 245 -0.66 40.00 12.10
C ALA A 245 0.12 38.75 11.68
N ILE A 246 -0.37 37.60 12.12
CA ILE A 246 0.14 36.28 11.74
C ILE A 246 -0.23 36.04 10.28
N SER A 247 0.77 35.68 9.48
CA SER A 247 0.61 35.40 8.04
C SER A 247 0.70 33.90 7.79
N PRO A 248 -0.42 33.18 7.58
CA PRO A 248 -0.39 31.76 7.25
C PRO A 248 0.34 31.47 5.95
N ARG A 249 0.64 30.20 5.70
CA ARG A 249 1.23 29.74 4.43
C ARG A 249 0.31 30.05 3.25
N SER A 250 0.88 30.25 2.07
CA SER A 250 0.14 30.65 0.87
C SER A 250 -0.93 29.66 0.40
N THR A 251 -2.07 30.21 -0.04
CA THR A 251 -3.03 29.50 -0.88
C THR A 251 -2.41 29.24 -2.24
N THR A 252 -2.54 28.01 -2.74
CA THR A 252 -1.90 27.54 -3.99
C THR A 252 -2.93 27.08 -5.01
N HIS A 253 -2.79 27.52 -6.26
CA HIS A 253 -3.56 27.02 -7.40
C HIS A 253 -2.71 26.83 -8.65
N SER A 254 -2.99 25.75 -9.37
CA SER A 254 -2.37 25.38 -10.64
C SER A 254 -3.40 25.51 -11.75
N TYR A 255 -3.06 26.28 -12.78
CA TYR A 255 -3.84 26.43 -14.00
C TYR A 255 -3.11 25.67 -15.09
N ILE A 256 -3.44 24.39 -15.27
CA ILE A 256 -2.71 23.46 -16.15
C ILE A 256 -3.30 23.52 -17.55
N PHE A 257 -2.46 23.76 -18.57
CA PHE A 257 -2.83 23.68 -19.99
C PHE A 257 -2.24 22.40 -20.57
N HIS A 258 -3.07 21.37 -20.68
CA HIS A 258 -2.66 20.09 -21.25
C HIS A 258 -3.02 20.04 -22.75
N PRO A 259 -2.08 19.68 -23.64
CA PRO A 259 -2.24 19.88 -25.09
C PRO A 259 -3.28 18.98 -25.77
N ARG A 260 -3.73 17.92 -25.12
CA ARG A 260 -4.66 16.92 -25.69
C ARG A 260 -5.69 16.45 -24.67
N ALA A 261 -6.75 15.82 -25.16
CA ALA A 261 -7.71 15.17 -24.27
C ALA A 261 -7.09 13.88 -23.71
N THR A 262 -7.31 13.63 -22.43
CA THR A 262 -6.84 12.44 -21.73
C THR A 262 -7.89 11.98 -20.72
N THR A 263 -7.85 10.69 -20.40
CA THR A 263 -8.64 10.07 -19.33
C THR A 263 -7.80 9.79 -18.09
N LEU A 264 -6.48 10.04 -18.15
CA LEU A 264 -5.58 9.92 -17.02
C LEU A 264 -5.84 11.03 -16.02
N ASP A 265 -5.64 10.70 -14.75
CA ASP A 265 -5.64 11.69 -13.68
C ASP A 265 -4.44 12.64 -13.86
N ILE A 266 -4.51 13.83 -13.25
CA ILE A 266 -3.43 14.81 -13.27
C ILE A 266 -3.08 15.20 -11.83
N VAL A 267 -1.79 15.10 -11.49
CA VAL A 267 -1.24 15.57 -10.22
C VAL A 267 -0.32 16.76 -10.50
N SER A 268 -0.67 17.93 -9.95
CA SER A 268 0.18 19.12 -9.96
C SER A 268 0.89 19.23 -8.62
N ILE A 269 2.21 19.36 -8.64
CA ILE A 269 3.07 19.53 -7.48
C ILE A 269 3.67 20.93 -7.56
N VAL A 270 3.52 21.71 -6.48
CA VAL A 270 4.02 23.08 -6.39
C VAL A 270 4.96 23.20 -5.21
N THR A 271 6.19 23.61 -5.48
CA THR A 271 7.28 23.71 -4.49
C THR A 271 8.33 24.69 -4.94
N ASP A 272 9.17 25.18 -4.01
CA ASP A 272 10.44 25.77 -4.40
C ASP A 272 11.23 24.78 -5.26
N SER A 273 11.75 25.26 -6.39
CA SER A 273 12.54 24.45 -7.31
C SER A 273 13.85 23.98 -6.67
N ASP A 274 14.41 24.77 -5.75
CA ASP A 274 15.67 24.41 -5.06
C ASP A 274 15.48 23.19 -4.16
N TYR A 275 14.29 22.97 -3.61
CA TYR A 275 13.98 21.75 -2.84
C TYR A 275 14.07 20.47 -3.68
N LEU A 276 13.92 20.57 -5.00
CA LEU A 276 14.08 19.42 -5.90
C LEU A 276 15.46 19.42 -6.55
N TYR A 277 15.93 20.55 -7.05
CA TYR A 277 17.09 20.61 -7.96
C TYR A 277 18.30 21.35 -7.39
N GLY A 278 18.16 22.02 -6.25
CA GLY A 278 19.24 22.75 -5.59
C GLY A 278 20.40 21.84 -5.16
N THR A 279 21.63 22.36 -5.21
CA THR A 279 22.81 21.54 -4.86
C THR A 279 22.88 21.19 -3.37
N ARG A 280 22.25 21.99 -2.49
CA ARG A 280 22.31 21.81 -1.04
C ARG A 280 21.05 21.13 -0.52
N GLU A 281 19.89 21.63 -0.90
CA GLU A 281 18.58 21.14 -0.44
C GLU A 281 17.87 20.24 -1.46
N GLY A 282 18.31 20.17 -2.72
CA GLY A 282 17.60 19.45 -3.77
C GLY A 282 17.62 17.94 -3.64
N ILE A 283 16.44 17.32 -3.48
CA ILE A 283 16.32 15.86 -3.35
C ILE A 283 16.45 15.09 -4.68
N PHE A 284 16.47 15.76 -5.83
CA PHE A 284 16.74 15.15 -7.15
C PHE A 284 18.18 15.38 -7.61
N ALA A 285 18.91 16.25 -6.92
CA ALA A 285 20.25 16.68 -7.31
C ALA A 285 21.32 15.64 -6.98
N ASP A 286 22.46 15.79 -7.64
CA ASP A 286 23.67 15.05 -7.30
C ASP A 286 24.27 15.49 -5.96
N GLY A 287 23.95 16.68 -5.47
CA GLY A 287 24.54 17.19 -4.23
C GLY A 287 25.98 17.67 -4.36
N ARG A 288 26.58 18.00 -3.21
CA ARG A 288 28.01 18.36 -3.09
C ARG A 288 28.84 17.27 -2.43
N ASP A 289 28.18 16.32 -1.78
CA ASP A 289 28.81 15.25 -1.02
C ASP A 289 29.09 14.03 -1.89
N SER A 290 29.84 13.07 -1.32
CA SER A 290 30.14 11.80 -2.00
C SER A 290 28.88 10.95 -2.23
N VAL A 291 27.91 11.04 -1.30
CA VAL A 291 26.58 10.45 -1.43
C VAL A 291 25.68 11.44 -2.14
N LYS A 292 25.03 11.00 -3.21
CA LYS A 292 24.18 11.87 -4.01
C LYS A 292 22.91 12.22 -3.24
N ASN A 293 22.42 13.47 -3.32
CA ASN A 293 21.24 13.88 -2.55
C ASN A 293 20.04 12.96 -2.80
N TYR A 294 19.83 12.55 -4.05
CA TYR A 294 18.73 11.64 -4.41
C TYR A 294 18.85 10.24 -3.79
N GLN A 295 19.95 9.88 -3.13
CA GLN A 295 20.12 8.61 -2.39
C GLN A 295 19.65 8.73 -0.93
N ASN A 296 19.51 9.95 -0.40
CA ASN A 296 19.10 10.21 0.99
C ASN A 296 17.57 10.27 1.13
N ASN A 297 17.04 9.94 2.30
CA ASN A 297 15.58 9.96 2.56
C ASN A 297 15.05 11.32 3.02
N TRP A 298 15.73 12.42 2.65
CA TRP A 298 15.35 13.79 3.02
C TRP A 298 13.96 14.17 2.51
N ARG A 299 13.23 14.95 3.31
CA ARG A 299 11.85 15.36 2.99
C ARG A 299 11.76 16.82 2.60
N ARG A 300 10.87 17.15 1.67
CA ARG A 300 10.65 18.53 1.21
C ARG A 300 9.18 18.89 1.19
N PRO A 301 8.82 20.10 1.62
CA PRO A 301 7.43 20.52 1.61
C PRO A 301 6.96 20.81 0.18
N VAL A 302 5.77 20.33 -0.14
CA VAL A 302 5.14 20.53 -1.45
C VAL A 302 3.65 20.77 -1.26
N ASN A 303 3.03 21.52 -2.17
CA ASN A 303 1.57 21.55 -2.27
C ASN A 303 1.15 20.69 -3.45
N ILE A 304 0.21 19.77 -3.25
CA ILE A 304 -0.35 18.93 -4.31
C ILE A 304 -1.77 19.34 -4.65
N GLU A 305 -2.08 19.39 -5.94
CA GLU A 305 -3.46 19.40 -6.45
C GLU A 305 -3.70 18.15 -7.30
N TYR A 306 -4.79 17.44 -7.03
CA TYR A 306 -5.14 16.20 -7.73
C TYR A 306 -6.44 16.39 -8.50
N TYR A 307 -6.41 16.10 -9.81
CA TYR A 307 -7.54 16.20 -10.72
C TYR A 307 -7.87 14.83 -11.30
N GLN A 308 -9.09 14.34 -11.04
CA GLN A 308 -9.48 12.97 -11.35
C GLN A 308 -10.33 12.86 -12.63
N GLY A 309 -10.03 11.84 -13.42
CA GLY A 309 -10.78 11.39 -14.58
C GLY A 309 -10.86 12.38 -15.74
N ARG A 310 -11.69 12.05 -16.73
CA ARG A 310 -11.83 12.83 -17.98
C ARG A 310 -12.30 14.27 -17.78
N THR A 311 -13.10 14.54 -16.74
CA THR A 311 -13.55 15.90 -16.39
C THR A 311 -12.48 16.70 -15.66
N HIS A 312 -11.42 16.03 -15.18
CA HIS A 312 -10.37 16.61 -14.35
C HIS A 312 -10.95 17.38 -13.16
N ARG A 313 -11.94 16.77 -12.47
CA ARG A 313 -12.50 17.34 -11.26
C ARG A 313 -11.40 17.38 -10.20
N LYS A 314 -11.16 18.56 -9.61
CA LYS A 314 -10.23 18.68 -8.48
C LYS A 314 -10.82 17.95 -7.27
N ILE A 315 -10.08 16.98 -6.74
CA ILE A 315 -10.44 16.21 -5.54
C ILE A 315 -9.56 16.54 -4.35
N MET A 316 -8.41 17.20 -4.58
CA MET A 316 -7.45 17.53 -3.52
C MET A 316 -6.70 18.82 -3.84
N ASN A 317 -6.44 19.63 -2.81
CA ASN A 317 -5.47 20.73 -2.81
C ASN A 317 -4.88 20.80 -1.39
N GLN A 318 -3.66 20.31 -1.20
CA GLN A 318 -3.14 20.05 0.15
C GLN A 318 -1.63 20.28 0.23
N LEU A 319 -1.22 20.98 1.29
CA LEU A 319 0.17 21.06 1.72
C LEU A 319 0.58 19.73 2.36
N CYS A 320 1.71 19.20 1.94
CA CYS A 320 2.26 17.95 2.42
C CYS A 320 3.79 17.95 2.25
N GLU A 321 4.41 16.80 2.41
CA GLU A 321 5.84 16.62 2.15
C GLU A 321 6.10 15.47 1.20
N THR A 322 7.27 15.50 0.56
CA THR A 322 7.71 14.47 -0.35
C THR A 322 9.17 14.07 -0.13
N ARG A 323 9.52 12.84 -0.50
CA ARG A 323 10.91 12.40 -0.63
C ARG A 323 11.08 11.48 -1.82
N VAL A 324 12.29 11.35 -2.31
CA VAL A 324 12.63 10.31 -3.29
C VAL A 324 12.48 8.93 -2.65
N GLN A 325 11.89 7.99 -3.40
CA GLN A 325 11.73 6.59 -3.00
C GLN A 325 12.32 5.64 -4.06
N GLY A 326 12.79 4.48 -3.63
CA GLY A 326 13.30 3.40 -4.46
C GLY A 326 14.63 2.86 -3.94
N GLY A 327 15.18 1.86 -4.63
CA GLY A 327 16.58 1.48 -4.52
C GLY A 327 17.33 2.04 -5.72
N ILE A 328 17.59 1.17 -6.70
CA ILE A 328 18.24 1.55 -7.96
C ILE A 328 17.41 2.57 -8.75
N SER A 329 16.07 2.49 -8.71
CA SER A 329 15.18 3.38 -9.48
C SER A 329 15.34 4.87 -9.16
N ARG A 330 16.01 5.22 -8.05
CA ARG A 330 16.37 6.60 -7.68
C ARG A 330 17.40 7.21 -8.62
N THR A 331 18.19 6.40 -9.33
CA THR A 331 19.17 6.87 -10.31
C THR A 331 18.52 7.28 -11.65
N LEU A 332 17.27 6.87 -11.90
CA LEU A 332 16.57 7.15 -13.15
C LEU A 332 16.25 8.66 -13.28
N PRO A 333 16.16 9.19 -14.51
CA PRO A 333 15.89 10.61 -14.74
C PRO A 333 14.60 11.12 -14.09
N GLN A 334 13.49 10.39 -14.25
CA GLN A 334 12.27 10.62 -13.48
C GLN A 334 12.43 9.95 -12.11
N LYS A 335 12.34 10.71 -11.03
CA LYS A 335 12.38 10.15 -9.68
C LYS A 335 11.00 9.61 -9.29
N SER A 336 10.98 8.44 -8.64
CA SER A 336 9.81 8.05 -7.85
C SER A 336 9.79 8.88 -6.58
N ILE A 337 8.63 9.40 -6.20
CA ILE A 337 8.49 10.19 -4.97
C ILE A 337 7.32 9.69 -4.13
N ALA A 338 7.53 9.63 -2.82
CA ALA A 338 6.46 9.36 -1.86
C ALA A 338 5.92 10.68 -1.33
N LEU A 339 4.61 10.76 -1.12
CA LEU A 339 3.89 11.91 -0.58
C LEU A 339 3.31 11.55 0.78
N TYR A 340 3.46 12.42 1.78
CA TYR A 340 3.04 12.17 3.16
C TYR A 340 2.15 13.30 3.66
N ALA A 341 0.97 12.94 4.12
CA ALA A 341 0.17 13.82 4.96
C ALA A 341 0.70 13.71 6.41
N ASN A 342 0.82 14.85 7.07
CA ASN A 342 1.28 14.91 8.45
C ASN A 342 0.64 16.14 9.09
N LYS A 343 0.16 15.98 10.33
CA LYS A 343 -0.49 17.04 11.11
C LYS A 343 0.37 18.32 11.19
N ARG A 344 1.70 18.23 11.07
CA ARG A 344 2.57 19.41 10.99
C ARG A 344 2.24 20.31 9.80
N PHE A 345 1.74 19.76 8.70
CA PHE A 345 1.27 20.52 7.52
C PHE A 345 -0.21 20.91 7.57
N GLY A 346 -0.91 20.64 8.68
CA GLY A 346 -2.33 20.93 8.88
C GLY A 346 -3.21 19.68 8.91
N GLU A 347 -2.97 18.73 8.01
CA GLU A 347 -3.83 17.54 7.84
C GLU A 347 -3.05 16.23 8.06
N LYS A 348 -3.61 15.31 8.84
CA LYS A 348 -2.97 14.01 9.16
C LYS A 348 -3.08 13.01 7.99
N ARG A 349 -4.04 13.17 7.09
CA ARG A 349 -4.33 12.24 5.99
C ARG A 349 -4.63 12.99 4.70
N PHE A 350 -4.53 12.28 3.59
CA PHE A 350 -5.14 12.65 2.32
C PHE A 350 -6.53 12.02 2.28
N SER A 351 -7.59 12.84 2.37
CA SER A 351 -8.98 12.34 2.32
C SER A 351 -9.48 12.38 0.87
N ALA A 352 -9.10 11.36 0.09
CA ALA A 352 -9.54 11.18 -1.29
C ALA A 352 -9.52 9.71 -1.69
N ASN A 353 -10.49 9.30 -2.51
CA ASN A 353 -10.46 8.02 -3.19
C ASN A 353 -9.54 8.10 -4.42
N LEU A 354 -8.34 7.54 -4.28
CA LEU A 354 -7.28 7.59 -5.28
C LEU A 354 -7.29 6.37 -6.22
N TRP A 355 -7.94 5.26 -5.85
CA TRP A 355 -7.81 3.99 -6.55
C TRP A 355 -9.16 3.36 -6.87
N LYS A 356 -9.43 3.19 -8.17
CA LYS A 356 -10.70 2.63 -8.65
C LYS A 356 -10.93 1.19 -8.21
N ASP A 357 -9.88 0.39 -8.14
CA ASP A 357 -9.96 -1.02 -7.73
C ASP A 357 -10.08 -1.18 -6.20
N LYS A 358 -9.95 -0.10 -5.43
CA LYS A 358 -10.14 -0.08 -3.96
C LYS A 358 -10.93 1.15 -3.52
N PRO A 359 -12.21 1.25 -3.92
CA PRO A 359 -12.99 2.46 -3.71
C PRO A 359 -13.28 2.76 -2.23
N ASP A 360 -13.16 1.75 -1.35
CA ASP A 360 -13.40 1.88 0.09
C ASP A 360 -12.20 2.52 0.82
N VAL A 361 -11.02 2.56 0.19
CA VAL A 361 -9.86 3.28 0.72
C VAL A 361 -10.04 4.78 0.44
N THR A 362 -10.62 5.47 1.41
CA THR A 362 -11.03 6.89 1.30
C THR A 362 -10.08 7.87 1.99
N GLU A 363 -9.20 7.38 2.86
CA GLU A 363 -8.16 8.18 3.50
C GLU A 363 -6.84 7.42 3.58
N VAL A 364 -5.72 8.11 3.31
CA VAL A 364 -4.37 7.52 3.44
C VAL A 364 -3.38 8.50 4.07
N LYS A 365 -2.41 7.99 4.84
CA LYS A 365 -1.29 8.80 5.34
C LYS A 365 -0.24 9.09 4.27
N SER A 366 -0.01 8.14 3.36
CA SER A 366 0.97 8.33 2.30
C SER A 366 0.68 7.47 1.06
N PHE A 367 1.18 7.93 -0.09
CA PHE A 367 1.14 7.21 -1.37
C PHE A 367 2.38 7.53 -2.20
N ILE A 368 2.62 6.79 -3.28
CA ILE A 368 3.80 6.98 -4.15
C ILE A 368 3.35 7.44 -5.53
N LEU A 369 4.14 8.31 -6.16
CA LEU A 369 4.17 8.53 -7.59
C LEU A 369 5.35 7.74 -8.18
N ARG A 370 5.09 6.51 -8.63
CA ARG A 370 6.13 5.56 -9.04
C ARG A 370 6.47 5.74 -10.51
N ASN A 371 7.76 5.73 -10.81
CA ASN A 371 8.32 5.90 -12.15
C ASN A 371 8.39 4.60 -12.99
N GLY A 372 7.76 3.50 -12.57
CA GLY A 372 7.83 2.20 -13.27
C GLY A 372 9.05 1.32 -12.94
N GLY A 373 9.99 1.76 -12.10
CA GLY A 373 11.08 0.89 -11.64
C GLY A 373 12.00 0.42 -12.78
N ASN A 374 12.36 -0.87 -12.81
CA ASN A 374 13.23 -1.44 -13.82
C ASN A 374 12.64 -1.39 -15.25
N THR A 375 11.33 -1.21 -15.36
CA THR A 375 10.62 -1.14 -16.66
C THR A 375 10.28 0.29 -17.08
N PHE A 376 10.92 1.31 -16.46
CA PHE A 376 10.73 2.74 -16.73
C PHE A 376 10.61 3.10 -18.23
N SER A 377 11.53 2.58 -19.05
CA SER A 377 11.59 2.81 -20.51
C SER A 377 11.18 1.59 -21.34
N PHE A 378 10.61 0.56 -20.72
CA PHE A 378 10.12 -0.66 -21.36
C PHE A 378 8.59 -0.67 -21.31
N GLU A 379 7.92 -1.79 -20.98
CA GLU A 379 6.46 -1.93 -20.92
C GLU A 379 5.82 -0.99 -19.90
N ARG A 380 6.52 -0.70 -18.78
CA ARG A 380 6.09 0.14 -17.63
C ARG A 380 4.91 -0.40 -16.80
N ILE A 381 4.25 -1.45 -17.26
CA ILE A 381 3.01 -1.96 -16.65
C ILE A 381 3.18 -3.31 -15.93
N ASN A 382 4.37 -3.92 -15.92
CA ASN A 382 4.59 -5.28 -15.40
C ASN A 382 4.15 -5.46 -13.95
N ASP A 383 4.58 -4.54 -13.08
CA ASP A 383 4.24 -4.63 -11.67
C ASP A 383 2.75 -4.35 -11.46
N GLN A 384 2.22 -3.31 -12.11
CA GLN A 384 0.80 -2.97 -12.08
C GLN A 384 -0.07 -4.13 -12.55
N LEU A 385 0.35 -4.82 -13.60
CA LEU A 385 -0.33 -5.97 -14.17
C LEU A 385 -0.41 -7.12 -13.16
N ALA A 386 0.70 -7.46 -12.50
CA ALA A 386 0.70 -8.49 -11.46
C ALA A 386 -0.23 -8.12 -10.30
N GLN A 387 -0.18 -6.86 -9.85
CA GLN A 387 -1.01 -6.33 -8.76
C GLN A 387 -2.51 -6.36 -9.12
N THR A 388 -2.88 -5.87 -10.30
CA THR A 388 -4.27 -5.81 -10.76
C THR A 388 -4.85 -7.18 -11.06
N VAL A 389 -4.09 -8.08 -11.70
CA VAL A 389 -4.57 -9.42 -12.04
C VAL A 389 -4.87 -10.22 -10.77
N ILE A 390 -3.99 -10.20 -9.76
CA ILE A 390 -4.28 -10.92 -8.51
C ILE A 390 -5.31 -10.18 -7.65
N GLY A 391 -5.28 -8.85 -7.64
CA GLY A 391 -6.08 -8.02 -6.77
C GLY A 391 -7.56 -7.92 -7.14
N ARG A 392 -7.88 -8.03 -8.44
CA ARG A 392 -9.28 -8.07 -8.92
C ARG A 392 -9.93 -9.44 -8.79
N ASN A 393 -9.15 -10.50 -8.59
CA ASN A 393 -9.63 -11.88 -8.71
C ASN A 393 -9.45 -12.71 -7.44
N THR A 394 -8.65 -12.23 -6.47
CA THR A 394 -8.46 -12.90 -5.18
C THR A 394 -8.69 -11.91 -4.04
N PRO A 395 -9.47 -12.27 -3.00
CA PRO A 395 -9.62 -11.43 -1.81
C PRO A 395 -8.51 -11.64 -0.78
N ASN A 396 -7.66 -12.67 -0.95
CA ASN A 396 -6.79 -13.17 0.12
C ASN A 396 -5.42 -12.49 0.16
N LEU A 397 -4.87 -12.09 -1.00
CA LEU A 397 -3.57 -11.46 -1.08
C LEU A 397 -3.65 -9.94 -0.85
N ASP A 398 -2.84 -9.42 0.07
CA ASP A 398 -2.65 -7.98 0.20
C ASP A 398 -1.85 -7.48 -1.02
N TRP A 399 -2.43 -6.57 -1.79
CA TRP A 399 -1.86 -6.06 -3.03
C TRP A 399 -1.94 -4.52 -3.10
N GLN A 400 -1.05 -3.90 -3.87
CA GLN A 400 -0.93 -2.44 -3.98
C GLN A 400 -1.77 -1.90 -5.14
N ALA A 401 -2.90 -1.26 -4.85
CA ALA A 401 -3.71 -0.60 -5.85
C ALA A 401 -2.98 0.60 -6.47
N HIS A 402 -3.34 0.89 -7.71
CA HIS A 402 -2.57 1.79 -8.56
C HIS A 402 -3.49 2.58 -9.51
N THR A 403 -3.06 3.75 -9.96
CA THR A 403 -3.78 4.58 -10.94
C THR A 403 -2.76 5.42 -11.73
N PRO A 404 -2.66 5.25 -13.06
CA PRO A 404 -1.74 6.06 -13.86
C PRO A 404 -2.19 7.52 -13.91
N ALA A 405 -1.26 8.43 -13.67
CA ALA A 405 -1.49 9.87 -13.69
C ALA A 405 -0.39 10.64 -14.42
N ILE A 406 -0.74 11.79 -14.98
CA ILE A 406 0.21 12.75 -15.54
C ILE A 406 0.68 13.69 -14.44
N ILE A 407 1.99 13.88 -14.33
CA ILE A 407 2.60 14.72 -13.32
C ILE A 407 2.99 16.07 -13.92
N TYR A 408 2.63 17.14 -13.23
CA TYR A 408 3.15 18.48 -13.44
C TYR A 408 3.92 18.92 -12.19
N ILE A 409 5.11 19.51 -12.37
CA ILE A 409 5.86 20.14 -11.28
C ILE A 409 6.06 21.61 -11.65
N ASN A 410 5.58 22.52 -10.80
CA ASN A 410 5.59 23.97 -11.03
C ASN A 410 5.03 24.36 -12.41
N GLY A 411 3.96 23.68 -12.86
CA GLY A 411 3.34 23.92 -14.16
C GLY A 411 4.04 23.25 -15.35
N TYR A 412 5.20 22.62 -15.16
CA TYR A 412 5.91 21.90 -16.21
C TYR A 412 5.52 20.43 -16.25
N TYR A 413 5.25 19.90 -17.45
CA TYR A 413 5.00 18.48 -17.67
C TYR A 413 6.21 17.63 -17.23
N ARG A 414 5.93 16.54 -16.53
CA ARG A 414 6.91 15.57 -16.01
C ARG A 414 6.54 14.13 -16.34
N GLY A 415 5.67 13.92 -17.32
CA GLY A 415 5.34 12.58 -17.80
C GLY A 415 4.35 11.83 -16.93
N ILE A 416 4.31 10.52 -17.14
CA ILE A 416 3.38 9.61 -16.47
C ILE A 416 4.05 9.10 -15.19
N ALA A 417 3.32 8.99 -14.10
CA ALA A 417 3.70 8.21 -12.92
C ALA A 417 2.51 7.38 -12.45
N ASP A 418 2.78 6.36 -11.66
CA ASP A 418 1.76 5.50 -11.07
C ASP A 418 1.45 5.95 -9.64
N VAL A 419 0.23 6.44 -9.40
CA VAL A 419 -0.29 6.78 -8.07
C VAL A 419 -0.61 5.49 -7.35
N ARG A 420 0.22 5.11 -6.38
CA ARG A 420 0.19 3.77 -5.81
C ARG A 420 0.12 3.77 -4.29
N GLU A 421 -0.62 2.81 -3.76
CA GLU A 421 -0.50 2.39 -2.36
C GLU A 421 0.95 2.05 -2.02
N ARG A 422 1.33 2.21 -0.76
CA ARG A 422 2.64 1.76 -0.25
C ARG A 422 2.54 0.33 0.25
N SER A 423 3.66 -0.38 0.32
CA SER A 423 3.78 -1.68 0.98
C SER A 423 4.50 -1.49 2.32
N ASN A 424 3.89 -0.73 3.22
CA ASN A 424 4.38 -0.41 4.57
C ASN A 424 3.20 -0.36 5.56
N GLU A 425 3.44 0.08 6.79
CA GLU A 425 2.42 0.22 7.84
C GLU A 425 1.20 1.06 7.44
N ASP A 426 1.38 2.09 6.60
CA ASP A 426 0.27 2.94 6.12
C ASP A 426 -0.72 2.14 5.26
N TYR A 427 -0.27 1.08 4.59
CA TYR A 427 -1.14 0.15 3.86
C TYR A 427 -2.13 -0.52 4.79
N VAL A 428 -1.61 -1.07 5.89
CA VAL A 428 -2.41 -1.86 6.83
C VAL A 428 -3.41 -0.95 7.52
N GLU A 429 -2.99 0.25 7.94
CA GLU A 429 -3.93 1.25 8.47
C GLU A 429 -5.06 1.54 7.49
N ALA A 430 -4.73 1.78 6.21
CA ALA A 430 -5.71 2.16 5.19
C ALA A 430 -6.67 1.02 4.80
N ASN A 431 -6.19 -0.22 4.77
CA ASN A 431 -6.95 -1.38 4.28
C ASN A 431 -7.61 -2.20 5.41
N TYR A 432 -7.22 -1.99 6.68
CA TYR A 432 -7.69 -2.76 7.83
C TYR A 432 -8.27 -1.85 8.92
N ASN A 433 -9.15 -0.92 8.54
CA ASN A 433 -9.93 -0.10 9.47
C ASN A 433 -9.10 0.67 10.52
N GLY A 434 -7.95 1.22 10.11
CA GLY A 434 -7.09 1.99 11.01
C GLY A 434 -6.19 1.15 11.92
N LEU A 435 -5.95 -0.13 11.59
CA LEU A 435 -5.07 -1.01 12.37
C LEU A 435 -3.61 -0.50 12.36
N GLU A 436 -3.12 -0.09 13.54
CA GLU A 436 -1.73 0.37 13.74
C GLU A 436 -0.88 -0.63 14.56
N GLU A 437 -1.50 -1.50 15.35
CA GLU A 437 -0.81 -2.47 16.22
C GLU A 437 -0.39 -3.73 15.48
N ILE A 438 0.72 -3.62 14.77
CA ILE A 438 1.28 -4.70 13.93
C ILE A 438 2.77 -4.91 14.17
N ASP A 439 3.23 -6.12 13.87
CA ASP A 439 4.62 -6.40 13.56
C ASP A 439 4.77 -6.40 12.03
N MET A 440 5.80 -5.73 11.49
CA MET A 440 6.07 -5.73 10.06
C MET A 440 7.57 -5.79 9.78
N LEU A 441 7.95 -6.64 8.84
CA LEU A 441 9.32 -6.78 8.36
C LEU A 441 9.39 -6.73 6.84
N GLU A 442 10.50 -6.18 6.35
CA GLU A 442 10.92 -6.28 4.95
C GLU A 442 12.14 -7.22 4.85
N ASN A 443 12.16 -8.04 3.80
CA ASN A 443 13.27 -8.95 3.50
C ASN A 443 13.73 -9.79 4.70
N TYR A 444 12.76 -10.33 5.45
CA TYR A 444 12.90 -11.25 6.59
C TYR A 444 13.56 -10.69 7.87
N GLN A 445 14.30 -9.58 7.78
CA GLN A 445 15.15 -9.10 8.87
C GLN A 445 15.04 -7.59 9.13
N GLU A 446 14.59 -6.80 8.15
CA GLU A 446 14.46 -5.36 8.33
C GLU A 446 13.17 -5.05 9.07
N LEU A 447 13.27 -4.84 10.38
CA LEU A 447 12.14 -4.43 11.22
C LEU A 447 11.65 -3.04 10.80
N LYS A 448 10.40 -2.96 10.37
CA LYS A 448 9.74 -1.69 10.03
C LYS A 448 9.00 -1.11 11.23
N ILE A 449 8.21 -1.95 11.91
CA ILE A 449 7.48 -1.61 13.12
C ILE A 449 7.21 -2.88 13.95
N GLY A 450 7.07 -2.74 15.26
CA GLY A 450 6.76 -3.84 16.17
C GLY A 450 7.99 -4.66 16.57
N HIS A 451 7.88 -5.99 16.56
CA HIS A 451 8.91 -6.92 17.01
C HIS A 451 9.22 -8.01 15.97
N ALA A 452 10.49 -8.45 15.92
CA ALA A 452 10.93 -9.48 14.98
C ALA A 452 10.74 -10.92 15.49
N ASP A 453 10.45 -11.13 16.78
CA ASP A 453 10.49 -12.45 17.43
C ASP A 453 9.55 -13.47 16.79
N GLY A 454 8.35 -13.04 16.37
CA GLY A 454 7.40 -13.91 15.69
C GLY A 454 7.88 -14.39 14.31
N MET A 455 8.61 -13.54 13.58
CA MET A 455 9.18 -13.90 12.29
C MET A 455 10.38 -14.82 12.50
N VAL A 456 11.21 -14.55 13.50
CA VAL A 456 12.31 -15.45 13.90
C VAL A 456 11.78 -16.84 14.26
N ALA A 457 10.68 -16.91 15.03
CA ALA A 457 10.03 -18.18 15.37
C ALA A 457 9.51 -18.93 14.13
N LEU A 458 8.87 -18.23 13.19
CA LEU A 458 8.42 -18.81 11.92
C LEU A 458 9.59 -19.36 11.10
N ILE A 459 10.65 -18.56 10.91
CA ILE A 459 11.85 -18.97 10.17
C ILE A 459 12.48 -20.21 10.81
N ASN A 460 12.63 -20.21 12.13
CA ASN A 460 13.18 -21.35 12.84
C ASN A 460 12.29 -22.59 12.69
N TYR A 461 10.96 -22.43 12.64
CA TYR A 461 10.05 -23.55 12.51
C TYR A 461 10.13 -24.24 11.15
N TYR A 462 9.97 -23.52 10.04
CA TYR A 462 9.97 -24.14 8.70
C TYR A 462 11.34 -24.67 8.26
N ASN A 463 12.42 -24.30 8.97
CA ASN A 463 13.75 -24.87 8.74
C ASN A 463 14.01 -26.18 9.51
N ARG A 464 13.06 -26.66 10.33
CA ARG A 464 13.21 -27.94 11.05
C ARG A 464 12.83 -29.13 10.16
N PRO A 465 13.47 -30.30 10.34
CA PRO A 465 13.10 -31.52 9.62
C PRO A 465 11.68 -32.02 9.90
N ASP A 466 11.09 -31.64 11.03
CA ASP A 466 9.73 -32.02 11.45
C ASP A 466 8.68 -30.93 11.21
N ALA A 467 9.01 -29.90 10.41
CA ALA A 467 8.03 -28.93 9.96
C ALA A 467 6.89 -29.63 9.22
N SER A 468 5.66 -29.21 9.51
CA SER A 468 4.44 -29.79 8.94
C SER A 468 3.44 -28.70 8.58
N LEU A 469 2.64 -28.96 7.54
CA LEU A 469 1.64 -28.02 7.05
C LEU A 469 0.62 -27.63 8.13
N PRO A 470 0.03 -28.55 8.94
CA PRO A 470 -0.96 -28.16 9.96
C PRO A 470 -0.43 -27.11 10.94
N GLN A 471 0.81 -27.24 11.39
CA GLN A 471 1.40 -26.29 12.32
C GLN A 471 1.86 -25.00 11.61
N LEU A 472 2.27 -25.05 10.33
CA LEU A 472 2.51 -23.84 9.54
C LEU A 472 1.21 -23.05 9.37
N SER A 473 0.09 -23.72 9.13
CA SER A 473 -1.23 -23.08 8.99
C SER A 473 -1.68 -22.32 10.24
N GLU A 474 -1.11 -22.60 11.42
CA GLU A 474 -1.32 -21.82 12.64
C GLU A 474 -0.43 -20.56 12.72
N MET A 475 0.64 -20.50 11.94
CA MET A 475 1.63 -19.40 11.98
C MET A 475 1.49 -18.44 10.79
N ILE A 476 1.00 -18.93 9.65
CA ILE A 476 0.90 -18.17 8.40
C ILE A 476 -0.51 -18.31 7.82
N ASP A 477 -0.94 -17.26 7.13
CA ASP A 477 -2.07 -17.36 6.22
C ASP A 477 -1.58 -18.07 4.95
N VAL A 478 -1.85 -19.38 4.88
CA VAL A 478 -1.39 -20.24 3.77
C VAL A 478 -1.96 -19.77 2.45
N ASP A 479 -3.20 -19.26 2.43
CA ASP A 479 -3.83 -18.84 1.19
C ASP A 479 -3.19 -17.57 0.65
N ASN A 480 -3.05 -16.56 1.51
CA ASN A 480 -2.32 -15.35 1.19
C ASN A 480 -0.88 -15.63 0.71
N PHE A 481 -0.16 -16.53 1.38
CA PHE A 481 1.20 -16.91 0.97
C PHE A 481 1.23 -17.58 -0.42
N LEU A 482 0.34 -18.54 -0.66
CA LEU A 482 0.29 -19.27 -1.92
C LEU A 482 -0.13 -18.37 -3.10
N ASP A 483 -1.05 -17.42 -2.89
CA ASP A 483 -1.48 -16.49 -3.93
C ASP A 483 -0.31 -15.59 -4.37
N MET A 484 0.49 -15.09 -3.42
CA MET A 484 1.74 -14.37 -3.70
C MET A 484 2.74 -15.27 -4.43
N PHE A 485 2.93 -16.51 -3.97
CA PHE A 485 3.90 -17.41 -4.59
C PHE A 485 3.51 -17.74 -6.02
N VAL A 486 2.23 -18.03 -6.28
CA VAL A 486 1.69 -18.37 -7.60
C VAL A 486 1.87 -17.22 -8.59
N ILE A 487 1.49 -15.99 -8.22
CA ILE A 487 1.62 -14.85 -9.15
C ILE A 487 3.09 -14.54 -9.46
N LYS A 488 3.99 -14.65 -8.47
CA LYS A 488 5.45 -14.47 -8.67
C LYS A 488 6.05 -15.59 -9.51
N ALA A 489 5.64 -16.83 -9.30
CA ALA A 489 6.09 -17.99 -10.06
C ALA A 489 5.60 -17.96 -11.52
N PHE A 490 4.33 -17.62 -11.73
CA PHE A 490 3.78 -17.43 -13.08
C PHE A 490 4.50 -16.29 -13.80
N GLY A 491 4.78 -15.18 -13.11
CA GLY A 491 5.57 -14.06 -13.63
C GLY A 491 7.06 -14.34 -13.85
N ASN A 492 7.57 -15.50 -13.41
CA ASN A 492 9.00 -15.85 -13.41
C ASN A 492 9.90 -14.79 -12.75
N ASP A 493 9.44 -14.19 -11.65
CA ASP A 493 10.18 -13.13 -10.96
C ASP A 493 11.36 -13.71 -10.16
N THR A 494 12.53 -13.72 -10.77
CA THR A 494 13.76 -14.28 -10.18
C THR A 494 14.50 -13.34 -9.21
N ASP A 495 13.99 -12.12 -9.00
CA ASP A 495 14.46 -11.25 -7.90
C ASP A 495 13.75 -11.56 -6.57
N PHE A 496 12.71 -12.39 -6.62
CA PHE A 496 12.00 -13.02 -5.51
C PHE A 496 12.39 -14.52 -5.44
N PRO A 497 12.32 -15.24 -4.30
CA PRO A 497 11.84 -14.80 -2.98
C PRO A 497 12.92 -14.37 -1.98
N HIS A 498 14.19 -14.43 -2.32
CA HIS A 498 15.26 -14.01 -1.41
C HIS A 498 15.28 -12.49 -1.13
N ASN A 499 14.53 -11.72 -1.91
CA ASN A 499 14.30 -10.28 -1.81
C ASN A 499 12.83 -9.97 -2.19
N ASN A 500 12.39 -8.72 -2.02
CA ASN A 500 11.06 -8.18 -2.33
C ASN A 500 9.93 -8.82 -1.48
N ILE A 501 10.23 -9.11 -0.22
CA ILE A 501 9.28 -9.65 0.76
C ILE A 501 8.86 -8.54 1.73
N VAL A 502 7.57 -8.28 1.84
CA VAL A 502 6.98 -7.53 2.97
C VAL A 502 5.93 -8.40 3.62
N CYS A 503 6.07 -8.57 4.93
CA CYS A 503 5.18 -9.40 5.72
C CYS A 503 4.78 -8.68 7.01
N TRP A 504 3.56 -8.94 7.45
CA TRP A 504 3.01 -8.32 8.64
C TRP A 504 2.08 -9.28 9.38
N ARG A 505 1.84 -8.98 10.65
CA ARG A 505 0.79 -9.60 11.45
C ARG A 505 0.27 -8.60 12.49
N GLN A 506 -0.95 -8.79 12.96
CA GLN A 506 -1.46 -8.07 14.12
C GLN A 506 -0.73 -8.49 15.41
N LYS A 507 -0.58 -7.60 16.39
CA LYS A 507 -0.03 -7.92 17.72
C LYS A 507 -1.06 -8.55 18.67
N GLU A 508 -1.77 -9.56 18.19
CA GLU A 508 -2.71 -10.35 19.01
C GLU A 508 -2.17 -11.79 19.15
N PRO A 509 -2.50 -12.51 20.24
CA PRO A 509 -2.23 -13.93 20.32
C PRO A 509 -2.79 -14.67 19.10
N TYR A 510 -2.00 -15.57 18.51
CA TYR A 510 -2.37 -16.39 17.36
C TYR A 510 -2.60 -15.64 16.02
N ALA A 511 -2.19 -14.37 15.92
CA ALA A 511 -2.19 -13.67 14.64
C ALA A 511 -1.21 -14.34 13.65
N LYS A 512 -1.72 -14.67 12.47
CA LYS A 512 -0.96 -15.29 11.38
C LYS A 512 -0.17 -14.24 10.60
N TRP A 513 0.99 -14.63 10.10
CA TRP A 513 1.75 -13.82 9.15
C TRP A 513 1.04 -13.77 7.79
N ARG A 514 0.97 -12.57 7.23
CA ARG A 514 0.47 -12.25 5.89
C ARG A 514 1.54 -11.51 5.10
N TRP A 515 1.46 -11.57 3.78
CA TRP A 515 2.36 -10.92 2.82
C TRP A 515 1.61 -9.87 2.02
N ILE A 516 2.30 -8.76 1.76
CA ILE A 516 1.89 -7.73 0.80
C ILE A 516 2.71 -7.95 -0.47
N LEU A 517 2.02 -8.15 -1.60
CA LEU A 517 2.66 -8.27 -2.90
C LEU A 517 3.46 -7.00 -3.20
N LYS A 518 4.75 -7.18 -3.47
CA LYS A 518 5.70 -6.09 -3.61
C LYS A 518 6.64 -6.32 -4.79
N ASP A 519 6.94 -5.23 -5.48
CA ASP A 519 7.97 -5.10 -6.51
C ASP A 519 7.98 -6.28 -7.49
N ALA A 520 6.92 -6.36 -8.29
CA ALA A 520 6.71 -7.35 -9.35
C ALA A 520 7.08 -6.78 -10.73
N ASP A 521 8.04 -5.86 -10.82
CA ASP A 521 8.41 -5.24 -12.09
C ASP A 521 9.14 -6.22 -13.05
N ARG A 522 9.61 -7.35 -12.52
CA ARG A 522 10.09 -8.50 -13.29
C ARG A 522 9.01 -9.46 -13.77
N PHE A 523 7.74 -9.23 -13.42
CA PHE A 523 6.64 -10.06 -13.90
C PHE A 523 6.60 -10.05 -15.43
N GLY A 524 6.86 -11.19 -16.04
CA GLY A 524 6.86 -11.34 -17.50
C GLY A 524 7.87 -10.47 -18.24
N ILE A 525 8.98 -10.16 -17.59
CA ILE A 525 10.06 -9.38 -18.22
C ILE A 525 10.85 -10.26 -19.20
N TYR A 526 11.28 -9.66 -20.31
CA TYR A 526 12.14 -10.29 -21.33
C TYR A 526 11.62 -11.61 -21.94
N PRO A 527 10.36 -11.70 -22.40
CA PRO A 527 9.82 -12.89 -23.08
C PRO A 527 10.70 -13.38 -24.24
N TYR A 528 11.40 -12.47 -24.92
CA TYR A 528 12.28 -12.73 -26.06
C TYR A 528 13.63 -13.37 -25.71
N ARG A 529 13.94 -13.59 -24.42
CA ARG A 529 15.19 -14.24 -23.96
C ARG A 529 15.00 -15.71 -23.55
N GLY A 530 13.82 -16.29 -23.77
CA GLY A 530 13.51 -17.67 -23.40
C GLY A 530 12.99 -17.86 -21.98
N GLU A 531 12.83 -16.78 -21.21
CA GLU A 531 12.31 -16.82 -19.83
C GLU A 531 10.91 -17.44 -19.73
N VAL A 532 10.15 -17.37 -20.82
CA VAL A 532 8.75 -17.84 -20.90
C VAL A 532 8.59 -19.33 -20.57
N THR A 533 9.59 -20.16 -20.87
CA THR A 533 9.53 -21.62 -20.65
C THR A 533 10.17 -22.07 -19.33
N SER A 534 10.79 -21.17 -18.57
CA SER A 534 11.59 -21.51 -17.38
C SER A 534 10.74 -22.16 -16.27
N ASP A 535 11.26 -23.22 -15.66
CA ASP A 535 10.65 -23.78 -14.46
C ASP A 535 11.04 -22.95 -13.22
N TYR A 536 10.06 -22.29 -12.61
CA TYR A 536 10.32 -21.47 -11.44
C TYR A 536 10.71 -22.29 -10.20
N CYS A 537 10.33 -23.57 -10.13
CA CYS A 537 10.75 -24.44 -9.03
C CYS A 537 12.26 -24.69 -9.06
N ASP A 538 12.90 -24.74 -10.24
CA ASP A 538 14.38 -24.78 -10.34
C ASP A 538 15.02 -23.53 -9.71
N HIS A 539 14.38 -22.38 -9.82
CA HIS A 539 14.87 -21.16 -9.17
C HIS A 539 14.83 -21.28 -7.64
N ILE A 540 13.76 -21.83 -7.07
CA ILE A 540 13.63 -22.09 -5.62
C ILE A 540 14.70 -23.09 -5.15
N GLU A 541 14.94 -24.16 -5.91
CA GLU A 541 15.96 -25.15 -5.60
C GLU A 541 17.37 -24.54 -5.62
N ARG A 542 17.70 -23.73 -6.64
CA ARG A 542 18.97 -22.99 -6.69
C ARG A 542 19.13 -22.01 -5.54
N CYS A 543 18.07 -21.33 -5.12
CA CYS A 543 18.12 -20.44 -3.96
C CYS A 543 18.31 -21.18 -2.63
N THR A 544 18.16 -22.51 -2.61
CA THR A 544 18.26 -23.36 -1.43
C THR A 544 19.30 -24.47 -1.59
N ASP A 545 20.31 -24.25 -2.44
CA ASP A 545 21.41 -25.17 -2.69
C ASP A 545 22.50 -25.15 -1.60
N GLY A 546 22.38 -24.24 -0.63
CA GLY A 546 23.34 -24.06 0.47
C GLY A 546 24.52 -23.15 0.16
N SER A 547 24.63 -22.60 -1.06
CA SER A 547 25.72 -21.69 -1.44
C SER A 547 25.72 -20.38 -0.64
N ASP A 548 24.53 -19.91 -0.26
CA ASP A 548 24.28 -18.77 0.62
C ASP A 548 23.39 -19.24 1.78
N PRO A 549 23.92 -19.40 3.00
CA PRO A 549 23.17 -19.91 4.14
C PRO A 549 21.97 -19.03 4.53
N ASN A 550 22.10 -17.71 4.40
CA ASN A 550 21.02 -16.78 4.76
C ASN A 550 19.88 -16.87 3.74
N ARG A 551 20.23 -16.92 2.46
CA ARG A 551 19.27 -17.14 1.38
C ARG A 551 18.56 -18.48 1.53
N THR A 552 19.32 -19.55 1.75
CA THR A 552 18.79 -20.90 1.94
C THR A 552 17.79 -20.92 3.10
N ARG A 553 18.18 -20.34 4.24
CA ARG A 553 17.34 -20.22 5.44
C ARG A 553 16.03 -19.49 5.16
N ASN A 554 16.06 -18.37 4.44
CA ASN A 554 14.89 -17.52 4.23
C ASN A 554 13.92 -18.07 3.15
N VAL A 555 14.44 -18.82 2.18
CA VAL A 555 13.66 -19.39 1.07
C VAL A 555 13.10 -20.78 1.39
N ALA A 556 13.51 -21.41 2.49
CA ALA A 556 13.09 -22.78 2.81
C ALA A 556 11.57 -22.98 2.93
N LEU A 557 10.78 -21.94 3.28
CA LEU A 557 9.31 -22.02 3.25
C LEU A 557 8.77 -22.30 1.83
N PHE A 558 9.32 -21.65 0.81
CA PHE A 558 8.93 -21.90 -0.59
C PHE A 558 9.30 -23.32 -1.02
N LYS A 559 10.48 -23.79 -0.61
CA LYS A 559 10.92 -25.16 -0.84
C LYS A 559 9.98 -26.17 -0.19
N PHE A 560 9.50 -25.89 1.03
CA PHE A 560 8.53 -26.73 1.72
C PHE A 560 7.26 -26.93 0.88
N PHE A 561 6.69 -25.85 0.32
CA PHE A 561 5.49 -25.90 -0.54
C PHE A 561 5.68 -26.59 -1.90
N ILE A 562 6.90 -26.93 -2.31
CA ILE A 562 7.14 -27.73 -3.52
C ILE A 562 7.68 -29.14 -3.22
N THR A 563 7.97 -29.47 -1.96
CA THR A 563 8.55 -30.76 -1.56
C THR A 563 7.67 -31.58 -0.62
N ASP A 564 7.05 -30.96 0.39
CA ASP A 564 6.08 -31.63 1.27
C ASP A 564 4.83 -32.03 0.48
N THR A 565 4.33 -33.25 0.69
CA THR A 565 3.24 -33.77 -0.15
C THR A 565 1.97 -32.94 0.01
N ALA A 566 1.50 -32.68 1.24
CA ALA A 566 0.25 -31.95 1.44
C ALA A 566 0.34 -30.50 0.97
N ALA A 567 1.47 -29.82 1.26
CA ALA A 567 1.69 -28.44 0.85
C ALA A 567 1.84 -28.31 -0.67
N ARG A 568 2.51 -29.28 -1.31
CA ARG A 568 2.68 -29.34 -2.77
C ARG A 568 1.36 -29.52 -3.50
N GLU A 569 0.44 -30.33 -2.99
CA GLU A 569 -0.88 -30.47 -3.61
C GLU A 569 -1.61 -29.11 -3.67
N LEU A 570 -1.57 -28.33 -2.57
CA LEU A 570 -2.17 -26.99 -2.55
C LEU A 570 -1.54 -26.05 -3.58
N PHE A 571 -0.21 -26.08 -3.72
CA PHE A 571 0.50 -25.26 -4.71
C PHE A 571 0.12 -25.66 -6.16
N ILE A 572 0.09 -26.95 -6.46
CA ILE A 572 -0.27 -27.46 -7.79
C ILE A 572 -1.71 -27.10 -8.15
N ASP A 573 -2.66 -27.34 -7.24
CA ASP A 573 -4.06 -27.01 -7.46
C ASP A 573 -4.23 -25.52 -7.71
N ARG A 574 -3.56 -24.67 -6.93
CA ARG A 574 -3.67 -23.23 -7.11
C ARG A 574 -3.12 -22.74 -8.44
N MET A 575 -1.92 -23.19 -8.80
CA MET A 575 -1.33 -22.85 -10.09
C MET A 575 -2.24 -23.30 -11.24
N ALA A 576 -2.75 -24.53 -11.20
CA ALA A 576 -3.58 -25.09 -12.26
C ALA A 576 -4.92 -24.36 -12.37
N VAL A 577 -5.61 -24.11 -11.25
CA VAL A 577 -6.90 -23.42 -11.26
C VAL A 577 -6.72 -21.97 -11.72
N TYR A 578 -5.75 -21.22 -11.18
CA TYR A 578 -5.58 -19.82 -11.58
C TYR A 578 -5.19 -19.68 -13.06
N MET A 579 -4.40 -20.62 -13.62
CA MET A 579 -4.08 -20.67 -15.05
C MET A 579 -5.27 -20.96 -15.96
N GLY A 580 -6.36 -21.56 -15.48
CA GLY A 580 -7.61 -21.68 -16.24
C GLY A 580 -8.64 -20.61 -15.93
N ASP A 581 -8.55 -19.95 -14.77
CA ASP A 581 -9.42 -18.87 -14.35
C ASP A 581 -8.87 -17.50 -14.80
N PHE A 582 -8.34 -16.66 -13.90
CA PHE A 582 -7.92 -15.29 -14.23
C PHE A 582 -6.52 -15.15 -14.86
N LEU A 583 -5.68 -16.19 -14.89
CA LEU A 583 -4.42 -16.19 -15.65
C LEU A 583 -4.62 -16.73 -17.07
N GLN A 584 -5.86 -16.98 -17.51
CA GLN A 584 -6.16 -17.36 -18.88
C GLN A 584 -5.77 -16.27 -19.90
N THR A 585 -5.52 -16.68 -21.14
CA THR A 585 -5.00 -15.80 -22.19
C THR A 585 -5.89 -14.59 -22.46
N SER A 586 -7.19 -14.80 -22.64
CA SER A 586 -8.16 -13.75 -22.99
C SER A 586 -8.21 -12.64 -21.94
N TYR A 587 -8.30 -13.01 -20.66
CA TYR A 587 -8.36 -12.06 -19.56
C TYR A 587 -7.04 -11.31 -19.36
N GLY A 588 -5.91 -12.02 -19.31
CA GLY A 588 -4.62 -11.35 -19.17
C GLY A 588 -4.32 -10.35 -20.30
N GLN A 589 -4.67 -10.71 -21.54
CA GLN A 589 -4.54 -9.80 -22.68
C GLN A 589 -5.46 -8.59 -22.56
N SER A 590 -6.69 -8.75 -22.06
CA SER A 590 -7.62 -7.63 -21.89
C SER A 590 -7.13 -6.62 -20.84
N ILE A 591 -6.52 -7.08 -19.75
CA ILE A 591 -5.92 -6.21 -18.73
C ILE A 591 -4.69 -5.48 -19.31
N ILE A 592 -3.85 -6.16 -20.10
CA ILE A 592 -2.72 -5.52 -20.79
C ILE A 592 -3.22 -4.43 -21.74
N ASP A 593 -4.26 -4.72 -22.51
CA ASP A 593 -4.86 -3.76 -23.46
C ASP A 593 -5.45 -2.56 -22.71
N GLU A 594 -6.17 -2.77 -21.61
CA GLU A 594 -6.69 -1.70 -20.72
C GLU A 594 -5.56 -0.75 -20.27
N MET A 595 -4.49 -1.31 -19.70
CA MET A 595 -3.37 -0.54 -19.16
C MET A 595 -2.57 0.17 -20.25
N ALA A 596 -2.27 -0.53 -21.36
CA ALA A 596 -1.50 0.03 -22.45
C ALA A 596 -2.26 1.17 -23.14
N GLU A 597 -3.56 1.00 -23.41
CA GLU A 597 -4.39 2.04 -24.03
C GLU A 597 -4.53 3.28 -23.14
N ALA A 598 -4.56 3.12 -21.81
CA ALA A 598 -4.62 4.25 -20.89
C ALA A 598 -3.40 5.19 -21.02
N ILE A 599 -2.18 4.62 -21.16
CA ILE A 599 -0.94 5.41 -21.21
C ILE A 599 -0.47 5.75 -22.63
N ARG A 600 -0.95 5.02 -23.65
CA ARG A 600 -0.55 5.17 -25.06
C ARG A 600 -0.53 6.62 -25.56
N PRO A 601 -1.55 7.47 -25.29
CA PRO A 601 -1.56 8.84 -25.82
C PRO A 601 -0.45 9.73 -25.26
N GLU A 602 0.08 9.42 -24.08
CA GLU A 602 1.10 10.21 -23.38
C GLU A 602 2.52 9.68 -23.58
N PHE A 603 2.68 8.40 -23.94
CA PHE A 603 3.97 7.71 -23.86
C PHE A 603 5.08 8.36 -24.70
N THR A 604 4.74 8.90 -25.88
CA THR A 604 5.73 9.59 -26.75
C THR A 604 6.29 10.84 -26.07
N ASP A 605 5.45 11.74 -25.57
CA ASP A 605 5.89 13.00 -24.96
C ASP A 605 6.55 12.76 -23.59
N TYR A 606 6.06 11.76 -22.89
CA TYR A 606 6.69 11.26 -21.68
C TYR A 606 8.15 10.86 -21.95
N MET A 607 8.40 9.95 -22.90
CA MET A 607 9.75 9.51 -23.21
C MET A 607 10.61 10.61 -23.84
N GLN A 608 10.01 11.52 -24.62
CA GLN A 608 10.71 12.69 -25.15
C GLN A 608 11.32 13.55 -24.02
N SER A 609 10.60 13.68 -22.90
CA SER A 609 11.03 14.51 -21.75
C SER A 609 12.26 13.96 -21.04
N TYR A 610 12.50 12.65 -21.10
CA TYR A 610 13.56 11.99 -20.32
C TYR A 610 14.67 11.36 -21.15
N LEU A 611 14.36 10.90 -22.38
CA LEU A 611 15.31 10.24 -23.26
C LEU A 611 15.67 11.06 -24.50
N GLY A 612 14.95 12.16 -24.78
CA GLY A 612 15.17 12.99 -25.96
C GLY A 612 14.73 12.35 -27.29
N ASP A 613 14.23 11.12 -27.28
CA ASP A 613 13.72 10.39 -28.45
C ASP A 613 12.42 9.64 -28.14
N GLY A 614 11.31 10.37 -28.09
CA GLY A 614 10.00 9.80 -27.79
C GLY A 614 9.47 8.85 -28.86
N LYS A 615 9.83 9.06 -30.14
CA LYS A 615 9.31 8.26 -31.26
C LYS A 615 9.92 6.86 -31.28
N THR A 616 11.23 6.75 -31.12
CA THR A 616 11.89 5.43 -31.04
C THR A 616 11.46 4.70 -29.78
N ALA A 617 11.36 5.41 -28.65
CA ALA A 617 10.88 4.82 -27.40
C ALA A 617 9.45 4.26 -27.54
N TYR A 618 8.54 4.98 -28.21
CA TYR A 618 7.18 4.50 -28.48
C TYR A 618 7.15 3.26 -29.39
N LYS A 619 8.00 3.22 -30.43
CA LYS A 619 8.14 2.03 -31.30
C LYS A 619 8.63 0.82 -30.51
N ASN A 620 9.59 1.01 -29.60
CA ASN A 620 10.08 -0.08 -28.75
C ASN A 620 9.01 -0.51 -27.74
N TRP A 621 8.32 0.43 -27.12
CA TRP A 621 7.22 0.16 -26.19
C TRP A 621 6.11 -0.67 -26.83
N THR A 622 5.63 -0.29 -28.02
CA THR A 622 4.63 -1.09 -28.76
C THR A 622 5.11 -2.51 -29.05
N TYR A 623 6.39 -2.70 -29.37
CA TYR A 623 6.97 -4.03 -29.48
C TYR A 623 6.94 -4.77 -28.14
N TYR A 624 7.40 -4.16 -27.05
CA TYR A 624 7.43 -4.79 -25.72
C TYR A 624 6.02 -5.19 -25.23
N ILE A 625 5.03 -4.30 -25.36
CA ILE A 625 3.62 -4.61 -25.07
C ILE A 625 3.16 -5.81 -25.90
N SER A 626 3.49 -5.87 -27.20
CA SER A 626 3.13 -7.01 -28.05
C SER A 626 3.75 -8.32 -27.59
N GLN A 627 4.98 -8.29 -27.06
CA GLN A 627 5.66 -9.48 -26.54
C GLN A 627 5.02 -9.94 -25.24
N MET A 628 4.73 -9.02 -24.32
CA MET A 628 4.05 -9.37 -23.07
C MET A 628 2.62 -9.90 -23.32
N ARG A 629 1.88 -9.25 -24.24
CA ARG A 629 0.52 -9.64 -24.60
C ARG A 629 0.43 -11.00 -25.31
N ASN A 630 1.24 -11.20 -26.35
CA ASN A 630 1.05 -12.32 -27.28
C ASN A 630 2.04 -13.47 -27.08
N VAL A 631 3.23 -13.18 -26.54
CA VAL A 631 4.28 -14.21 -26.35
C VAL A 631 4.27 -14.69 -24.91
N TRP A 632 4.45 -13.77 -23.95
CA TRP A 632 4.50 -14.13 -22.54
C TRP A 632 3.22 -14.83 -22.12
N TRP A 633 2.08 -14.18 -22.28
CA TRP A 633 0.83 -14.69 -21.69
C TRP A 633 0.39 -16.03 -22.29
N GLU A 634 0.55 -16.21 -23.61
CA GLU A 634 0.18 -17.44 -24.32
C GLU A 634 1.11 -18.62 -23.93
N GLN A 635 2.42 -18.43 -24.11
CA GLN A 635 3.39 -19.51 -23.99
C GLN A 635 3.73 -19.83 -22.54
N ARG A 636 3.68 -18.84 -21.63
CA ARG A 636 4.00 -19.04 -20.21
C ARG A 636 3.04 -20.02 -19.57
N ARG A 637 1.75 -19.88 -19.86
CA ARG A 637 0.68 -20.73 -19.34
C ARG A 637 0.88 -22.19 -19.74
N GLN A 638 1.06 -22.45 -21.04
CA GLN A 638 1.32 -23.80 -21.55
C GLN A 638 2.59 -24.41 -20.96
N SER A 639 3.66 -23.63 -20.90
CA SER A 639 4.95 -24.08 -20.35
C SER A 639 4.84 -24.39 -18.86
N THR A 640 4.08 -23.61 -18.10
CA THR A 640 3.91 -23.80 -16.66
C THR A 640 3.12 -25.07 -16.35
N TYR A 641 2.04 -25.38 -17.09
CA TYR A 641 1.35 -26.68 -16.99
C TYR A 641 2.31 -27.85 -17.26
N MET A 642 3.13 -27.74 -18.32
CA MET A 642 4.11 -28.78 -18.67
C MET A 642 5.20 -28.95 -17.61
N ASN A 643 5.70 -27.85 -17.04
CA ASN A 643 6.72 -27.88 -15.99
C ASN A 643 6.20 -28.56 -14.72
N LEU A 644 4.99 -28.20 -14.27
CA LEU A 644 4.32 -28.85 -13.13
C LEU A 644 4.13 -30.35 -13.39
N ARG A 645 3.64 -30.73 -14.58
CA ARG A 645 3.48 -32.13 -14.98
C ARG A 645 4.78 -32.90 -14.87
N ASN A 646 5.82 -32.41 -15.55
CA ASN A 646 7.08 -33.12 -15.68
C ASN A 646 7.81 -33.21 -14.33
N ARG A 647 7.78 -32.14 -13.53
CA ARG A 647 8.45 -32.10 -12.22
C ARG A 647 7.78 -33.03 -11.21
N PHE A 648 6.46 -32.97 -11.11
CA PHE A 648 5.72 -33.66 -10.06
C PHE A 648 5.15 -35.01 -10.50
N GLY A 649 5.43 -35.45 -11.74
CA GLY A 649 4.96 -36.73 -12.26
C GLY A 649 3.44 -36.79 -12.40
N LEU A 650 2.80 -35.68 -12.76
CA LEU A 650 1.34 -35.62 -12.94
C LEU A 650 0.92 -36.36 -14.21
N GLY A 651 -0.38 -36.68 -14.31
CA GLY A 651 -0.94 -37.34 -15.48
C GLY A 651 -0.88 -36.52 -16.76
N ASN A 652 -1.44 -37.07 -17.84
CA ASN A 652 -1.53 -36.36 -19.11
C ASN A 652 -2.35 -35.08 -18.97
N LEU A 653 -1.95 -34.04 -19.69
CA LEU A 653 -2.73 -32.81 -19.77
C LEU A 653 -3.93 -33.03 -20.69
N PHE A 654 -5.07 -32.50 -20.28
CA PHE A 654 -6.28 -32.40 -21.10
C PHE A 654 -6.83 -30.97 -21.06
N ASP A 655 -7.50 -30.57 -22.13
CA ASP A 655 -8.16 -29.26 -22.20
C ASP A 655 -9.43 -29.28 -21.32
N LEU A 656 -9.58 -28.30 -20.44
CA LEU A 656 -10.70 -28.21 -19.50
C LEU A 656 -11.43 -26.88 -19.69
N VAL A 657 -12.73 -26.97 -19.98
CA VAL A 657 -13.65 -25.84 -19.99
C VAL A 657 -14.67 -26.03 -18.87
N ILE A 658 -14.87 -25.01 -18.03
CA ILE A 658 -15.97 -24.99 -17.06
C ILE A 658 -16.80 -23.75 -17.31
N ASP A 659 -18.02 -23.96 -17.82
CA ASP A 659 -19.04 -22.93 -17.97
C ASP A 659 -20.00 -23.06 -16.79
N HIS A 660 -20.05 -22.04 -15.94
CA HIS A 660 -20.91 -22.03 -14.76
C HIS A 660 -22.06 -21.04 -14.83
N GLU A 661 -22.33 -20.46 -16.01
CA GLU A 661 -23.44 -19.50 -16.24
C GLU A 661 -23.51 -18.40 -15.16
N GLU A 662 -22.37 -17.81 -14.81
CA GLU A 662 -22.22 -16.77 -13.78
C GLU A 662 -22.58 -17.20 -12.34
N GLN A 663 -22.87 -18.48 -12.09
CA GLN A 663 -23.04 -18.99 -10.71
C GLN A 663 -21.73 -18.89 -9.93
N GLU A 664 -21.83 -18.53 -8.66
CA GLU A 664 -20.68 -18.58 -7.76
C GLU A 664 -20.20 -20.02 -7.56
N MET A 665 -18.90 -20.24 -7.76
CA MET A 665 -18.31 -21.57 -7.81
C MET A 665 -16.90 -21.61 -7.21
N THR A 666 -16.57 -22.74 -6.58
CA THR A 666 -15.20 -23.09 -6.24
C THR A 666 -14.72 -24.31 -7.02
N PHE A 667 -13.44 -24.32 -7.38
CA PHE A 667 -12.71 -25.45 -7.94
C PHE A 667 -11.56 -25.81 -6.98
N ASN A 668 -11.63 -27.00 -6.38
CA ASN A 668 -10.72 -27.48 -5.33
C ASN A 668 -10.64 -26.50 -4.15
N GLY A 669 -11.78 -25.90 -3.80
CA GLY A 669 -11.89 -24.91 -2.73
C GLY A 669 -11.44 -23.49 -3.12
N LEU A 670 -10.97 -23.27 -4.36
CA LEU A 670 -10.59 -21.95 -4.87
C LEU A 670 -11.76 -21.33 -5.62
N LYS A 671 -12.18 -20.14 -5.20
CA LYS A 671 -13.24 -19.38 -5.88
C LYS A 671 -12.82 -19.03 -7.31
N LEU A 672 -13.69 -19.31 -8.28
CA LEU A 672 -13.52 -18.86 -9.67
C LEU A 672 -13.97 -17.40 -9.79
N SER A 673 -13.25 -16.63 -10.59
CA SER A 673 -13.46 -15.18 -10.75
C SER A 673 -13.89 -14.79 -12.16
N GLN A 674 -13.61 -15.64 -13.14
CA GLN A 674 -13.98 -15.43 -14.53
C GLN A 674 -15.31 -16.12 -14.84
N PRO A 675 -16.14 -15.58 -15.77
CA PRO A 675 -17.41 -16.21 -16.14
C PRO A 675 -17.28 -17.62 -16.72
N GLU A 676 -16.12 -17.93 -17.28
CA GLU A 676 -15.75 -19.24 -17.82
C GLU A 676 -14.31 -19.56 -17.42
N PHE A 677 -14.10 -20.79 -16.96
CA PHE A 677 -12.77 -21.36 -16.81
C PHE A 677 -12.33 -21.96 -18.13
N HIS A 678 -11.18 -21.52 -18.64
CA HIS A 678 -10.58 -22.02 -19.87
C HIS A 678 -9.10 -22.36 -19.66
N GLY A 679 -8.85 -23.63 -19.31
CA GLY A 679 -7.57 -24.10 -18.83
C GLY A 679 -7.15 -25.46 -19.36
N MET A 680 -6.10 -26.00 -18.74
CA MET A 680 -5.76 -27.41 -18.84
C MET A 680 -5.79 -28.02 -17.45
N TYR A 681 -5.92 -29.33 -17.36
CA TYR A 681 -5.82 -30.03 -16.08
C TYR A 681 -5.17 -31.40 -16.25
N TYR A 682 -4.89 -32.09 -15.15
CA TYR A 682 -4.11 -33.33 -15.15
C TYR A 682 -5.00 -34.55 -14.98
N ALA A 683 -4.91 -35.49 -15.92
CA ALA A 683 -5.58 -36.77 -15.82
C ALA A 683 -5.19 -37.52 -14.53
N GLY A 684 -6.14 -38.22 -13.91
CA GLY A 684 -5.95 -38.91 -12.64
C GLY A 684 -5.87 -38.01 -11.40
N ARG A 685 -5.86 -36.67 -11.56
CA ARG A 685 -5.93 -35.72 -10.45
C ARG A 685 -7.40 -35.41 -10.12
N PRO A 686 -7.84 -35.55 -8.86
CA PRO A 686 -9.22 -35.21 -8.49
C PRO A 686 -9.57 -33.75 -8.78
N MET A 687 -10.84 -33.53 -9.10
CA MET A 687 -11.50 -32.25 -9.28
C MET A 687 -12.73 -32.20 -8.37
N SER A 688 -12.83 -31.17 -7.54
CA SER A 688 -14.01 -30.87 -6.71
C SER A 688 -14.56 -29.51 -7.11
N LEU A 689 -15.68 -29.51 -7.81
CA LEU A 689 -16.42 -28.30 -8.15
C LEU A 689 -17.59 -28.15 -7.19
N VAL A 690 -17.78 -26.95 -6.62
CA VAL A 690 -18.89 -26.68 -5.70
C VAL A 690 -19.55 -25.37 -6.10
N ALA A 691 -20.85 -25.43 -6.41
CA ALA A 691 -21.69 -24.28 -6.65
C ALA A 691 -22.45 -23.89 -5.36
N ASP A 692 -22.82 -22.61 -5.24
CA ASP A 692 -23.59 -22.12 -4.10
C ASP A 692 -25.01 -22.72 -4.05
N ASP A 693 -25.60 -22.91 -5.23
CA ASP A 693 -26.97 -23.40 -5.41
C ASP A 693 -27.03 -24.86 -5.89
N MET A 694 -28.25 -25.42 -5.88
CA MET A 694 -28.50 -26.71 -6.52
C MET A 694 -28.37 -26.55 -8.03
N SER A 695 -27.47 -27.32 -8.62
CA SER A 695 -27.16 -27.16 -10.05
C SER A 695 -27.29 -28.49 -10.80
N GLU A 696 -27.66 -28.38 -12.07
CA GLU A 696 -27.49 -29.41 -13.08
C GLU A 696 -26.10 -29.27 -13.69
N TRP A 697 -25.33 -30.35 -13.67
CA TRP A 697 -23.98 -30.42 -14.20
C TRP A 697 -23.99 -31.33 -15.42
N THR A 698 -23.54 -30.85 -16.57
CA THR A 698 -23.31 -31.66 -17.75
C THR A 698 -21.82 -31.78 -17.98
N ILE A 699 -21.31 -33.01 -18.01
CA ILE A 699 -19.90 -33.32 -18.19
C ILE A 699 -19.74 -34.03 -19.52
N GLU A 700 -19.09 -33.39 -20.47
CA GLU A 700 -18.65 -34.02 -21.71
C GLU A 700 -17.17 -34.34 -21.60
N THR A 701 -16.79 -35.59 -21.81
CA THR A 701 -15.39 -36.04 -21.86
C THR A 701 -15.08 -36.67 -23.19
N VAL A 702 -13.89 -36.37 -23.72
CA VAL A 702 -13.32 -37.03 -24.89
C VAL A 702 -12.12 -37.83 -24.42
N CYS A 703 -12.13 -39.13 -24.69
CA CYS A 703 -11.06 -40.06 -24.35
C CYS A 703 -10.59 -40.83 -25.59
N GLY A 704 -9.28 -41.05 -25.75
CA GLY A 704 -8.74 -41.89 -26.83
C GLY A 704 -9.13 -41.42 -28.25
N ALA A 705 -9.56 -42.35 -29.12
CA ALA A 705 -9.90 -42.10 -30.53
C ALA A 705 -11.26 -41.38 -30.73
N ASP A 706 -11.44 -40.24 -30.06
CA ASP A 706 -12.63 -39.37 -30.12
C ASP A 706 -13.92 -39.99 -29.55
N ASP A 707 -13.84 -40.87 -28.54
CA ASP A 707 -15.02 -41.37 -27.84
C ASP A 707 -15.56 -40.28 -26.91
N VAL A 708 -16.73 -39.72 -27.26
CA VAL A 708 -17.40 -38.66 -26.49
C VAL A 708 -18.37 -39.30 -25.51
N LYS A 709 -18.14 -39.09 -24.21
CA LYS A 709 -19.03 -39.51 -23.13
C LYS A 709 -19.65 -38.28 -22.48
N THR A 710 -20.96 -38.26 -22.39
CA THR A 710 -21.72 -37.19 -21.73
C THR A 710 -22.43 -37.76 -20.51
N HIS A 711 -22.26 -37.11 -19.37
CA HIS A 711 -22.93 -37.44 -18.11
C HIS A 711 -23.65 -36.21 -17.58
N THR A 712 -24.82 -36.40 -16.96
CA THR A 712 -25.55 -35.32 -16.29
C THR A 712 -25.71 -35.66 -14.81
N PHE A 713 -25.33 -34.73 -13.95
CA PHE A 713 -25.36 -34.84 -12.50
C PHE A 713 -26.20 -33.70 -11.90
N TYR A 714 -26.84 -33.92 -10.76
CA TYR A 714 -27.61 -32.90 -10.05
C TYR A 714 -27.12 -32.80 -8.60
N GLY A 715 -26.77 -31.60 -8.15
CA GLY A 715 -26.33 -31.35 -6.79
C GLY A 715 -25.54 -30.05 -6.65
N LYS A 716 -25.11 -29.75 -5.41
CA LYS A 716 -24.24 -28.60 -5.14
C LYS A 716 -22.77 -28.86 -5.45
N SER A 717 -22.34 -30.11 -5.46
CA SER A 717 -20.93 -30.48 -5.56
C SER A 717 -20.72 -31.59 -6.57
N LEU A 718 -19.77 -31.41 -7.47
CA LEU A 718 -19.34 -32.38 -8.46
C LEU A 718 -17.90 -32.81 -8.16
N ASN A 719 -17.71 -34.10 -7.88
CA ASN A 719 -16.39 -34.69 -7.66
C ASN A 719 -16.06 -35.66 -8.79
N ILE A 720 -14.98 -35.40 -9.53
CA ILE A 720 -14.55 -36.20 -10.69
C ILE A 720 -13.06 -36.49 -10.58
N THR A 721 -12.65 -37.70 -10.93
CA THR A 721 -11.25 -37.99 -11.24
C THR A 721 -11.16 -38.30 -12.74
N PRO A 722 -10.57 -37.42 -13.56
CA PRO A 722 -10.51 -37.61 -15.01
C PRO A 722 -9.71 -38.86 -15.38
N ASP A 723 -10.15 -39.60 -16.40
CA ASP A 723 -9.46 -40.79 -16.89
C ASP A 723 -8.06 -40.44 -17.42
N SER A 724 -7.11 -41.36 -17.27
CA SER A 724 -5.76 -41.31 -17.84
C SER A 724 -5.70 -41.03 -19.35
N GLU A 725 -6.74 -41.40 -20.11
CA GLU A 725 -6.86 -41.21 -21.56
C GLU A 725 -7.68 -39.96 -21.95
N CYS A 726 -8.13 -39.16 -20.97
CA CYS A 726 -8.87 -37.93 -21.24
C CYS A 726 -7.99 -36.92 -22.00
N THR A 727 -8.52 -36.37 -23.08
CA THR A 727 -7.87 -35.34 -23.91
C THR A 727 -8.62 -34.01 -23.88
N ARG A 728 -9.94 -34.05 -23.64
CA ARG A 728 -10.79 -32.87 -23.45
C ARG A 728 -11.91 -33.16 -22.45
N MET A 729 -12.25 -32.16 -21.64
CA MET A 729 -13.42 -32.16 -20.77
C MET A 729 -14.11 -30.80 -20.80
N THR A 730 -15.43 -30.81 -20.94
CA THR A 730 -16.30 -29.65 -20.75
C THR A 730 -17.24 -29.94 -19.59
N VAL A 731 -17.31 -29.04 -18.63
CA VAL A 731 -18.27 -29.08 -17.52
C VAL A 731 -19.16 -27.86 -17.64
N SER A 732 -20.46 -28.07 -17.86
CA SER A 732 -21.46 -27.02 -17.81
C SER A 732 -22.25 -27.13 -16.51
N CYS A 733 -22.43 -26.04 -15.79
CA CYS A 733 -23.18 -25.97 -14.55
C CYS A 733 -24.30 -24.94 -14.68
N ARG A 734 -25.54 -25.38 -14.50
CA ARG A 734 -26.75 -24.53 -14.61
C ARG A 734 -27.55 -24.57 -13.33
N ALA A 735 -28.07 -23.43 -12.90
CA ALA A 735 -28.97 -23.39 -11.76
C ALA A 735 -30.20 -24.25 -12.05
N SER A 736 -30.54 -25.18 -11.15
CA SER A 736 -31.75 -25.99 -11.32
C SER A 736 -32.97 -25.10 -11.10
N THR A 737 -33.89 -25.02 -12.07
CA THR A 737 -35.08 -24.14 -12.03
C THR A 737 -36.18 -24.60 -11.05
N GLY A 738 -35.86 -25.51 -10.13
CA GLY A 738 -36.85 -26.00 -9.17
C GLY A 738 -37.93 -26.82 -9.86
N ASP A 739 -37.52 -27.92 -10.48
CA ASP A 739 -38.22 -29.18 -10.41
C ASP A 739 -37.10 -30.23 -10.42
N GLY A 740 -36.86 -30.89 -9.28
CA GLY A 740 -36.19 -32.19 -9.34
C GLY A 740 -36.95 -33.07 -10.34
N PRO A 741 -36.33 -34.11 -10.95
CA PRO A 741 -36.95 -34.87 -12.03
C PRO A 741 -38.40 -35.21 -11.69
N ASP A 742 -39.31 -34.77 -12.57
CA ASP A 742 -40.77 -34.59 -12.51
C ASP A 742 -41.60 -35.81 -12.02
N ASN A 743 -41.22 -36.42 -10.89
CA ASN A 743 -41.78 -37.68 -10.37
C ASN A 743 -41.90 -37.79 -8.85
N GLY A 744 -41.51 -36.77 -8.07
CA GLY A 744 -41.69 -36.80 -6.61
C GLY A 744 -40.80 -37.82 -5.85
N ASP A 745 -39.71 -38.28 -6.46
CA ASP A 745 -38.73 -39.18 -5.83
C ASP A 745 -37.54 -38.39 -5.26
N SER A 746 -37.31 -38.51 -3.95
CA SER A 746 -36.20 -37.86 -3.20
C SER A 746 -34.79 -38.40 -3.52
N TYR A 747 -34.66 -39.32 -4.48
CA TYR A 747 -33.42 -40.03 -4.79
C TYR A 747 -33.25 -40.25 -6.29
N LEU A 748 -32.07 -39.94 -6.82
CA LEU A 748 -31.67 -40.24 -8.20
C LEU A 748 -30.82 -41.51 -8.22
N PHE A 749 -30.96 -42.29 -9.28
CA PHE A 749 -30.30 -43.58 -9.40
C PHE A 749 -29.71 -43.71 -10.80
N GLU A 750 -28.43 -44.04 -10.87
CA GLU A 750 -27.69 -44.20 -12.13
C GLU A 750 -26.86 -45.48 -12.09
N VAL A 751 -26.61 -46.07 -13.26
CA VAL A 751 -25.68 -47.17 -13.44
C VAL A 751 -24.55 -46.72 -14.37
N ILE A 752 -23.33 -46.72 -13.85
CA ILE A 752 -22.11 -46.46 -14.63
C ILE A 752 -21.27 -47.73 -14.56
N ASP A 753 -21.01 -48.36 -15.71
CA ASP A 753 -20.37 -49.67 -15.80
C ASP A 753 -21.06 -50.73 -14.92
N ASN A 754 -20.35 -51.25 -13.90
CA ASN A 754 -20.88 -52.19 -12.91
C ASN A 754 -21.22 -51.51 -11.57
N THR A 755 -21.38 -50.20 -11.53
CA THR A 755 -21.59 -49.43 -10.30
C THR A 755 -22.97 -48.79 -10.31
N VAL A 756 -23.75 -49.06 -9.26
CA VAL A 756 -25.01 -48.37 -9.02
C VAL A 756 -24.74 -47.18 -8.13
N ASN A 757 -25.02 -45.98 -8.62
CA ASN A 757 -24.92 -44.74 -7.85
C ASN A 757 -26.31 -44.30 -7.40
N VAL A 758 -26.42 -43.95 -6.11
CA VAL A 758 -27.64 -43.46 -5.48
C VAL A 758 -27.35 -42.07 -4.95
N TRP A 759 -28.08 -41.08 -5.45
CA TRP A 759 -27.86 -39.69 -5.12
C TRP A 759 -29.04 -39.17 -4.27
N SER A 760 -28.73 -38.46 -3.20
CA SER A 760 -29.73 -37.77 -2.37
C SER A 760 -29.64 -36.26 -2.55
N ASP A 761 -30.73 -35.57 -2.27
CA ASP A 761 -30.81 -34.10 -2.18
C ASP A 761 -30.07 -33.51 -0.94
N GLY A 762 -29.13 -34.26 -0.36
CA GLY A 762 -28.51 -33.98 0.94
C GLY A 762 -29.18 -34.71 2.11
N SER A 763 -30.28 -35.43 1.87
CA SER A 763 -30.89 -36.33 2.85
C SER A 763 -29.92 -37.44 3.28
N ARG A 764 -29.79 -37.64 4.59
CA ARG A 764 -28.97 -38.73 5.16
C ARG A 764 -29.60 -40.09 4.90
N ILE A 765 -28.81 -40.99 4.33
CA ILE A 765 -29.20 -42.37 4.03
C ILE A 765 -28.67 -43.29 5.13
N GLU A 766 -29.51 -44.18 5.65
CA GLU A 766 -29.14 -45.19 6.65
C GLU A 766 -28.61 -46.48 6.00
N SER A 767 -29.13 -46.82 4.83
CA SER A 767 -28.64 -47.95 4.04
C SER A 767 -29.02 -47.81 2.57
N ALA A 768 -28.14 -48.32 1.69
CA ALA A 768 -28.42 -48.47 0.27
C ALA A 768 -28.02 -49.88 -0.17
N GLU A 769 -28.92 -50.60 -0.84
CA GLU A 769 -28.76 -52.01 -1.19
C GLU A 769 -29.14 -52.26 -2.65
N VAL A 770 -28.41 -53.15 -3.33
CA VAL A 770 -28.73 -53.60 -4.69
C VAL A 770 -29.05 -55.09 -4.69
N TYR A 771 -30.15 -55.48 -5.32
CA TYR A 771 -30.62 -56.85 -5.45
C TYR A 771 -30.78 -57.25 -6.91
N SER A 772 -30.51 -58.52 -7.23
CA SER A 772 -30.96 -59.12 -8.49
C SER A 772 -32.49 -59.27 -8.49
N LEU A 773 -33.11 -59.44 -9.68
CA LEU A 773 -34.54 -59.75 -9.77
C LEU A 773 -34.94 -61.08 -9.08
N ALA A 774 -33.98 -61.96 -8.82
CA ALA A 774 -34.20 -63.18 -8.04
C ALA A 774 -34.14 -62.93 -6.51
N GLY A 775 -33.98 -61.68 -6.07
CA GLY A 775 -33.91 -61.30 -4.65
C GLY A 775 -32.54 -61.52 -4.00
N ILE A 776 -31.49 -61.79 -4.79
CA ILE A 776 -30.12 -61.99 -4.25
C ILE A 776 -29.46 -60.63 -4.09
N ARG A 777 -28.98 -60.30 -2.88
CA ARG A 777 -28.22 -59.05 -2.65
C ARG A 777 -26.88 -59.11 -3.38
N LEU A 778 -26.62 -58.11 -4.22
CA LEU A 778 -25.42 -57.97 -5.04
C LEU A 778 -24.40 -57.00 -4.43
N ALA A 779 -24.88 -55.92 -3.81
CA ALA A 779 -24.07 -54.91 -3.11
C ALA A 779 -24.90 -54.24 -2.00
N GLY A 780 -24.23 -53.65 -1.01
CA GLY A 780 -24.92 -52.88 0.02
C GLY A 780 -23.96 -52.09 0.91
N ILE A 781 -24.39 -50.91 1.30
CA ILE A 781 -23.74 -50.03 2.27
C ILE A 781 -24.72 -49.76 3.41
N TYR A 782 -24.19 -49.77 4.64
CA TYR A 782 -24.96 -49.59 5.87
C TYR A 782 -24.25 -48.60 6.78
N GLY A 783 -25.03 -47.75 7.44
CA GLY A 783 -24.52 -46.68 8.29
C GLY A 783 -25.03 -45.33 7.81
N ASN A 784 -25.09 -44.37 8.73
CA ASN A 784 -25.62 -43.04 8.47
C ASN A 784 -24.65 -42.25 7.56
N THR A 785 -24.79 -42.40 6.24
CA THR A 785 -23.92 -41.76 5.25
C THR A 785 -24.43 -40.34 4.99
N ALA A 786 -23.59 -39.35 5.26
CA ALA A 786 -23.85 -37.95 4.94
C ALA A 786 -23.38 -37.58 3.52
N GLU A 787 -23.04 -38.57 2.70
CA GLU A 787 -22.59 -38.38 1.32
C GLU A 787 -23.81 -38.13 0.42
N SER A 788 -23.70 -37.13 -0.46
CA SER A 788 -24.70 -36.83 -1.50
C SER A 788 -24.80 -37.92 -2.57
N CYS A 789 -23.85 -38.87 -2.57
CA CYS A 789 -23.80 -40.03 -3.44
C CYS A 789 -23.36 -41.28 -2.68
N ILE A 790 -24.00 -42.41 -2.95
CA ILE A 790 -23.55 -43.73 -2.51
C ILE A 790 -23.30 -44.58 -3.75
N SER A 791 -22.05 -45.01 -3.94
CA SER A 791 -21.65 -45.89 -5.03
C SER A 791 -21.59 -47.36 -4.57
N LEU A 792 -22.33 -48.22 -5.25
CA LEU A 792 -22.45 -49.65 -4.97
C LEU A 792 -21.86 -50.43 -6.14
N ASN A 793 -20.59 -50.83 -6.00
CA ASN A 793 -19.90 -51.67 -6.99
C ASN A 793 -20.52 -53.08 -7.01
N LEU A 794 -20.96 -53.52 -8.18
CA LEU A 794 -21.51 -54.85 -8.39
C LEU A 794 -20.39 -55.82 -8.80
N PRO A 795 -20.44 -57.08 -8.34
CA PRO A 795 -19.48 -58.10 -8.78
C PRO A 795 -19.54 -58.27 -10.30
N ALA A 796 -18.42 -58.58 -10.95
CA ALA A 796 -18.37 -58.82 -12.39
C ALA A 796 -19.27 -60.01 -12.77
N ILE A 797 -20.44 -59.73 -13.34
CA ILE A 797 -21.39 -60.79 -13.72
C ILE A 797 -21.00 -61.29 -15.12
N THR A 798 -20.58 -62.55 -15.22
CA THR A 798 -20.22 -63.24 -16.48
C THR A 798 -21.39 -64.07 -17.01
N THR A 799 -22.38 -63.46 -17.69
CA THR A 799 -23.43 -64.22 -18.39
C THR A 799 -23.95 -63.51 -19.65
N SER A 800 -24.23 -64.30 -20.69
CA SER A 800 -24.31 -63.96 -22.11
C SER A 800 -25.72 -63.73 -22.69
N SER A 801 -26.69 -63.22 -21.93
CA SER A 801 -28.07 -63.02 -22.44
C SER A 801 -28.40 -61.56 -22.77
N ARG A 802 -28.90 -61.33 -24.00
CA ARG A 802 -29.29 -60.03 -24.59
C ARG A 802 -30.52 -59.31 -23.98
N ASN A 803 -31.08 -59.78 -22.86
CA ASN A 803 -32.07 -59.03 -22.09
C ASN A 803 -31.34 -58.35 -20.92
N GLY A 804 -31.23 -57.03 -20.98
CA GLY A 804 -30.38 -56.24 -20.07
C GLY A 804 -30.64 -56.50 -18.59
N ARG A 805 -29.59 -56.40 -17.77
CA ARG A 805 -29.58 -56.89 -16.40
C ARG A 805 -30.33 -55.91 -15.51
N VAL A 806 -31.60 -56.18 -15.25
CA VAL A 806 -32.38 -55.34 -14.33
C VAL A 806 -32.04 -55.72 -12.89
N VAL A 807 -31.69 -54.73 -12.07
CA VAL A 807 -31.53 -54.84 -10.61
C VAL A 807 -32.57 -53.98 -9.90
N LEU A 808 -32.81 -54.29 -8.63
CA LEU A 808 -33.62 -53.50 -7.73
C LEU A 808 -32.70 -52.82 -6.72
N VAL A 809 -32.73 -51.49 -6.67
CA VAL A 809 -32.03 -50.70 -5.66
C VAL A 809 -33.03 -50.32 -4.58
N VAL A 810 -32.63 -50.43 -3.31
CA VAL A 810 -33.45 -50.10 -2.14
C VAL A 810 -32.68 -49.18 -1.22
N ILE A 811 -33.27 -48.04 -0.88
CA ILE A 811 -32.73 -47.03 0.02
C ILE A 811 -33.60 -46.96 1.27
N THR A 812 -32.96 -46.89 2.44
CA THR A 812 -33.62 -46.55 3.69
C THR A 812 -33.04 -45.24 4.19
N ASP A 813 -33.89 -44.24 4.41
CA ASP A 813 -33.47 -42.95 4.97
C ASP A 813 -33.43 -42.98 6.50
N THR A 814 -32.87 -41.93 7.12
CA THR A 814 -32.78 -41.81 8.59
C THR A 814 -34.12 -41.71 9.33
N THR A 815 -35.24 -41.55 8.61
CA THR A 815 -36.59 -41.60 9.19
C THR A 815 -37.19 -43.01 9.14
N GLY A 816 -36.47 -43.97 8.56
CA GLY A 816 -36.90 -45.35 8.34
C GLY A 816 -37.76 -45.54 7.10
N ARG A 817 -37.89 -44.53 6.23
CA ARG A 817 -38.68 -44.62 5.00
C ARG A 817 -37.86 -45.32 3.91
N ARG A 818 -38.51 -46.24 3.20
CA ARG A 818 -37.90 -47.03 2.14
C ARG A 818 -38.30 -46.56 0.76
N TYR A 819 -37.31 -46.45 -0.12
CA TYR A 819 -37.44 -46.09 -1.53
C TYR A 819 -36.84 -47.22 -2.36
N SER A 820 -37.43 -47.54 -3.51
CA SER A 820 -36.87 -48.59 -4.36
C SER A 820 -37.06 -48.30 -5.84
N LYS A 821 -36.03 -48.56 -6.64
CA LYS A 821 -36.06 -48.34 -8.10
C LYS A 821 -35.47 -49.53 -8.84
N LYS A 822 -36.14 -49.92 -9.93
CA LYS A 822 -35.59 -50.91 -10.87
C LYS A 822 -34.67 -50.19 -11.86
N LEU A 823 -33.43 -50.64 -11.96
CA LEU A 823 -32.43 -50.08 -12.88
C LEU A 823 -31.96 -51.15 -13.83
N ARG A 824 -31.62 -50.75 -15.05
CA ARG A 824 -31.02 -51.62 -16.05
C ARG A 824 -29.52 -51.36 -16.06
N ILE A 825 -28.74 -52.42 -15.86
CA ILE A 825 -27.29 -52.49 -15.99
C ILE A 825 -26.94 -53.02 -17.37
#